data_AF-A0A6I1JZE7-F1
#
_entry.id   AF-A0A6I1JZE7-F1
#
_cell.length_a   1.000
_cell.length_b   1.000
_cell.length_c   1.000
_cell.angle_alpha   90.00
_cell.angle_beta   90.00
_cell.angle_gamma   90.00
#
_symmetry.space_group_name_H-M   'P 1'
#
loop_
_entity.id
_entity.type
_entity.pdbx_description
1 polymer ?
#
loop_
_entity_poly.entity_id
_entity_poly.type
_entity_poly.pdbx_seq_one_letter_code
_entity_poly.pdbx_strand_id
1 'polypeptide(L)'
;MRTHLTSLTRIPGLLALVALLALLAPSPARAATTPVLTIESDVTNPPLDASTIINKGTINAVDTSFGLFLFQTINNLNFTNTISGKMFGDVGFDLQFVTNNSRFFANSIVNEGIIRAESVLLSATNLANSGSIRAGASGVLQLQGSNVDVSRSVLSASGASTNSFIGVGFRSIDTNGVVTYQNPSAVTDLYWGAGTGNVMTASLTPNSLFLPFFDFFLRPPQISSPSHEVQSVQGGIGTFSSFVNIAGTNYVSFVRTNRQNTNINYQIVLLQTNTANTNLAVDVRFASLGGLGGGGGNLFAGITPIIRFSTFGFDITTGTFYTNSLYFADYINSRTNSVLSANTLTSSSRPAAYDLSRSSSYDFYFTPTFSFTTNENINNVPYYANGFALDTITNNFYAAYQAAVGNAAFVPGTASFVPHLDDPTNFPGRIEITANNLDMSLARIRADNLVSIRATNLISSAGTLIDAPYVQLSIANTNTTLTLTNFATTQVARPNGTLSFYSTTWTNSVTNASPQLDLRYHLLIVDASQLSGVTPVTLQEFSARGTNVIINNTLNIGRSIQVDSPAVTFSTSSSLILPLLTATNLVSTNFPNVEYFTNLGTINVPYQCVLGNDRPTAISNFVNRGVLTANNIAIRALEYESSGTNQTRSLVSGVNVGGGGPISILAGTAKLDGGSSGGLLSAGGSIILAANDLKLRNHRFVTAGTLEMSPTNSLTDTGASGTNRIDVALGFSLLVKPASGDLLGTTIYTTAPFNRNVPHVWAGANLGPVASGYTNNAALGRLLLDTGTAAISQNRLSFRGIGTDNALYVDYLELAGTLTNDLVNHLFIDTNMTLYFANANVSPEALDGQLGGRLRWVKDYAGLNTGVDVRLPDGRTVKVNVAKLNSQVLDSDADGVVNASDLSPFDGIIIDSRVTFTNVPPLTAFVTWEAAAQTVYQVDVNTNLLSGTWQLLANFTNTAATNRVVTFSDVVPAGGAERYFRISYQP
;
A
#
# COMPACT_ATOMS: atom_id res chain seq x y z
N MET A 1 5.57 83.90 35.95
CA MET A 1 5.26 84.43 37.30
C MET A 1 5.96 83.53 38.31
N ARG A 2 7.15 83.92 38.79
CA ARG A 2 7.40 84.44 40.16
C ARG A 2 6.79 83.53 41.25
N THR A 3 7.54 82.54 41.74
CA THR A 3 8.47 82.56 42.92
C THR A 3 7.79 82.65 44.28
N HIS A 4 8.06 81.66 45.14
CA HIS A 4 8.56 81.92 46.50
C HIS A 4 9.56 80.83 46.92
N LEU A 5 10.82 81.26 47.07
CA LEU A 5 11.87 80.63 47.86
C LEU A 5 11.81 81.16 49.31
N THR A 6 12.30 80.38 50.27
CA THR A 6 13.32 80.67 51.33
C THR A 6 13.21 79.62 52.45
N SER A 7 14.22 79.15 53.20
CA SER A 7 15.69 79.26 53.17
C SER A 7 16.29 78.29 54.24
N LEU A 8 17.42 77.66 53.89
CA LEU A 8 18.56 77.11 54.69
C LEU A 8 18.48 76.92 56.22
N THR A 9 19.03 75.79 56.73
CA THR A 9 20.41 75.67 57.29
C THR A 9 20.77 74.24 57.76
N ARG A 10 22.06 73.88 57.67
CA ARG A 10 22.70 72.55 57.86
C ARG A 10 23.06 72.23 59.32
N ILE A 11 22.99 70.95 59.74
CA ILE A 11 23.92 70.32 60.72
C ILE A 11 24.18 68.84 60.32
N PRO A 12 25.43 68.36 60.23
CA PRO A 12 25.78 67.00 59.80
C PRO A 12 25.91 66.04 60.99
N GLY A 13 24.88 65.22 61.24
CA GLY A 13 24.92 64.16 62.28
C GLY A 13 24.26 62.85 61.85
N LEU A 14 23.70 62.77 60.64
CA LEU A 14 22.84 61.65 60.25
C LEU A 14 23.56 60.52 59.50
N LEU A 15 24.77 60.75 58.98
CA LEU A 15 25.50 59.75 58.19
C LEU A 15 26.22 58.67 59.02
N ALA A 16 26.50 58.92 60.30
CA ALA A 16 27.15 57.93 61.17
C ALA A 16 26.17 56.91 61.77
N LEU A 17 24.86 57.24 61.85
CA LEU A 17 23.84 56.36 62.44
C LEU A 17 23.28 55.35 61.43
N VAL A 18 23.26 55.69 60.13
CA VAL A 18 22.82 54.77 59.06
C VAL A 18 23.86 53.67 58.79
N ALA A 19 25.15 53.94 59.00
CA ALA A 19 26.20 52.93 58.86
C ALA A 19 26.15 51.87 59.98
N LEU A 20 25.69 52.23 61.19
CA LEU A 20 25.65 51.30 62.33
C LEU A 20 24.35 50.47 62.39
N LEU A 21 23.24 50.96 61.81
CA LEU A 21 21.99 50.18 61.69
C LEU A 21 21.97 49.21 60.49
N ALA A 22 22.89 49.33 59.52
CA ALA A 22 23.05 48.36 58.43
C ALA A 22 23.83 47.09 58.84
N LEU A 23 24.46 47.08 60.02
CA LEU A 23 25.25 45.96 60.56
C LEU A 23 24.49 45.06 61.56
N LEU A 24 23.20 45.34 61.81
CA LEU A 24 22.36 44.61 62.78
C LEU A 24 21.03 44.09 62.22
N ALA A 25 20.83 44.12 60.90
CA ALA A 25 19.73 43.37 60.29
C ALA A 25 20.15 41.90 60.19
N PRO A 26 19.48 40.94 60.87
CA PRO A 26 19.70 39.54 60.59
C PRO A 26 19.33 39.31 59.12
N SER A 27 20.33 39.01 58.30
CA SER A 27 20.08 38.29 57.06
C SER A 27 19.31 37.02 57.44
N PRO A 28 18.15 36.73 56.83
CA PRO A 28 17.57 35.41 57.00
C PRO A 28 18.60 34.43 56.44
N ALA A 29 19.33 33.77 57.33
CA ALA A 29 20.11 32.60 56.99
C ALA A 29 19.12 31.62 56.37
N ARG A 30 19.21 31.46 55.05
CA ARG A 30 18.37 30.51 54.31
C ARG A 30 18.66 29.12 54.88
N ALA A 31 17.60 28.39 55.21
CA ALA A 31 17.69 26.98 55.53
C ALA A 31 18.49 26.28 54.42
N ALA A 32 19.50 25.50 54.81
CA ALA A 32 20.26 24.68 53.87
C ALA A 32 19.32 23.68 53.19
N THR A 33 19.47 23.49 51.88
CA THR A 33 18.76 22.44 51.14
C THR A 33 18.99 21.08 51.81
N THR A 34 17.93 20.35 52.11
CA THR A 34 18.06 19.05 52.77
C THR A 34 18.77 18.07 51.83
N PRO A 35 19.83 17.36 52.25
CA PRO A 35 20.56 16.47 51.36
C PRO A 35 19.75 15.25 50.92
N VAL A 36 18.87 14.72 51.79
CA VAL A 36 18.00 13.58 51.47
C VAL A 36 16.66 13.76 52.16
N LEU A 37 15.57 13.62 51.40
CA LEU A 37 14.19 13.60 51.90
C LEU A 37 13.54 12.25 51.56
N THR A 38 13.02 11.54 52.56
CA THR A 38 12.27 10.29 52.36
C THR A 38 10.81 10.49 52.76
N ILE A 39 9.89 10.10 51.89
CA ILE A 39 8.44 10.18 52.11
C ILE A 39 7.93 8.77 52.37
N GLU A 40 7.45 8.50 53.58
CA GLU A 40 6.99 7.16 53.99
C GLU A 40 5.48 7.07 54.23
N SER A 41 4.77 8.20 54.19
CA SER A 41 3.32 8.32 54.38
C SER A 41 2.64 9.03 53.22
N ASP A 42 1.30 9.11 53.28
CA ASP A 42 0.53 9.93 52.33
C ASP A 42 0.71 11.42 52.64
N VAL A 43 1.08 12.21 51.63
CA VAL A 43 1.29 13.66 51.71
C VAL A 43 0.56 14.36 50.58
N THR A 44 -0.02 15.52 50.85
CA THR A 44 -0.76 16.33 49.87
C THR A 44 -0.07 17.68 49.69
N ASN A 45 0.27 18.01 48.44
CA ASN A 45 1.03 19.20 48.05
C ASN A 45 2.27 19.48 48.94
N PRO A 46 3.15 18.47 49.21
CA PRO A 46 4.31 18.68 50.07
C PRO A 46 5.32 19.65 49.43
N PRO A 47 5.97 20.53 50.21
CA PRO A 47 7.12 21.28 49.72
C PRO A 47 8.30 20.32 49.56
N LEU A 48 8.81 20.17 48.33
CA LEU A 48 9.92 19.27 48.02
C LEU A 48 11.17 20.07 47.60
N ASP A 49 12.02 20.38 48.58
CA ASP A 49 13.32 21.04 48.40
C ASP A 49 14.44 20.18 49.02
N ALA A 50 14.99 19.26 48.21
CA ALA A 50 16.07 18.37 48.60
C ALA A 50 16.85 17.86 47.40
N SER A 51 18.16 17.67 47.55
CA SER A 51 19.01 17.19 46.45
C SER A 51 18.70 15.75 46.05
N THR A 52 18.26 14.93 47.01
CA THR A 52 17.76 13.56 46.77
C THR A 52 16.39 13.38 47.43
N ILE A 53 15.42 12.84 46.68
CA ILE A 53 14.08 12.52 47.16
C ILE A 53 13.80 11.04 46.92
N ILE A 54 13.33 10.35 47.95
CA ILE A 54 12.90 8.94 47.89
C ILE A 54 11.44 8.86 48.32
N ASN A 55 10.55 8.51 47.40
CA ASN A 55 9.15 8.28 47.69
C ASN A 55 8.87 6.78 47.92
N LYS A 56 8.43 6.45 49.14
CA LYS A 56 7.92 5.13 49.53
C LYS A 56 6.42 5.15 49.86
N GLY A 57 5.84 6.33 50.12
CA GLY A 57 4.42 6.57 50.40
C GLY A 57 3.65 7.12 49.20
N THR A 58 2.64 7.96 49.44
CA THR A 58 1.82 8.57 48.38
C THR A 58 2.03 10.08 48.33
N ILE A 59 2.34 10.62 47.16
CA ILE A 59 2.34 12.07 46.90
C ILE A 59 1.08 12.43 46.12
N ASN A 60 0.21 13.25 46.70
CA ASN A 60 -0.96 13.80 46.04
C ASN A 60 -0.70 15.27 45.66
N ALA A 61 -0.67 15.57 44.37
CA ALA A 61 -0.54 16.90 43.78
C ALA A 61 -1.91 17.40 43.31
N VAL A 62 -2.61 18.11 44.19
CA VAL A 62 -4.00 18.56 43.97
C VAL A 62 -4.01 20.05 43.61
N ASP A 63 -4.74 20.45 42.56
CA ASP A 63 -4.89 21.88 42.23
C ASP A 63 -5.91 22.53 43.16
N THR A 64 -5.41 23.29 44.14
CA THR A 64 -6.26 24.00 45.12
C THR A 64 -6.58 25.44 44.70
N SER A 65 -6.06 25.92 43.56
CA SER A 65 -5.97 27.35 43.26
C SER A 65 -6.55 27.74 41.90
N PHE A 66 -7.14 26.80 41.15
CA PHE A 66 -7.57 26.97 39.75
C PHE A 66 -6.44 27.45 38.82
N GLY A 67 -5.19 27.26 39.25
CA GLY A 67 -4.00 27.79 38.57
C GLY A 67 -3.48 26.89 37.45
N LEU A 68 -3.96 25.64 37.38
CA LEU A 68 -3.54 24.65 36.39
C LEU A 68 -2.00 24.50 36.28
N PHE A 69 -1.30 24.51 37.41
CA PHE A 69 0.17 24.38 37.43
C PHE A 69 0.62 22.93 37.65
N LEU A 70 1.70 22.54 36.98
CA LEU A 70 2.37 21.25 37.21
C LEU A 70 3.11 21.27 38.55
N PHE A 71 3.03 20.17 39.28
CA PHE A 71 3.78 19.96 40.52
C PHE A 71 5.27 19.83 40.20
N GLN A 72 6.10 20.63 40.90
CA GLN A 72 7.54 20.73 40.67
C GLN A 72 8.32 20.48 41.96
N THR A 73 9.50 19.88 41.80
CA THR A 73 10.51 19.77 42.86
C THR A 73 11.57 20.87 42.69
N ILE A 74 12.10 21.37 43.80
CA ILE A 74 13.16 22.38 43.80
C ILE A 74 14.48 21.75 44.27
N ASN A 75 15.59 22.15 43.64
CA ASN A 75 16.95 21.69 43.91
C ASN A 75 17.15 20.16 43.84
N ASN A 76 16.25 19.43 43.15
CA ASN A 76 16.28 17.98 43.11
C ASN A 76 17.15 17.43 41.97
N LEU A 77 18.24 16.75 42.35
CA LEU A 77 19.15 16.08 41.41
C LEU A 77 18.79 14.60 41.22
N ASN A 78 18.33 13.94 42.29
CA ASN A 78 17.97 12.53 42.26
C ASN A 78 16.56 12.31 42.80
N PHE A 79 15.72 11.64 42.03
CA PHE A 79 14.37 11.27 42.42
C PHE A 79 14.18 9.77 42.28
N THR A 80 13.63 9.13 43.31
CA THR A 80 13.28 7.71 43.26
C THR A 80 11.87 7.50 43.77
N ASN A 81 10.95 7.09 42.89
CA ASN A 81 9.67 6.52 43.28
C ASN A 81 9.81 5.01 43.36
N THR A 82 9.92 4.50 44.58
CA THR A 82 10.12 3.06 44.84
C THR A 82 8.90 2.25 44.42
N ILE A 83 9.02 0.92 44.39
CA ILE A 83 7.92 0.02 44.01
C ILE A 83 6.61 0.21 44.81
N SER A 84 6.68 0.65 46.07
CA SER A 84 5.50 0.98 46.89
C SER A 84 5.02 2.42 46.69
N GLY A 85 5.85 3.28 46.11
CA GLY A 85 5.63 4.70 45.94
C GLY A 85 4.55 5.00 44.92
N LYS A 86 3.66 5.93 45.28
CA LYS A 86 2.58 6.41 44.42
C LYS A 86 2.64 7.92 44.27
N MET A 87 2.37 8.40 43.07
CA MET A 87 2.26 9.82 42.75
C MET A 87 0.97 10.05 41.96
N PHE A 88 0.05 10.84 42.52
CA PHE A 88 -1.23 11.19 41.89
C PHE A 88 -1.31 12.70 41.71
N GLY A 89 -1.57 13.18 40.50
CA GLY A 89 -1.70 14.59 40.21
C GLY A 89 -2.96 14.93 39.41
N ASP A 90 -3.64 16.02 39.74
CA ASP A 90 -4.80 16.48 38.97
C ASP A 90 -4.36 17.04 37.60
N VAL A 91 -3.37 17.95 37.62
CA VAL A 91 -2.82 18.62 36.44
C VAL A 91 -1.58 17.88 35.93
N GLY A 92 -0.60 17.62 36.78
CA GLY A 92 0.59 16.93 36.35
C GLY A 92 1.84 17.11 37.19
N PHE A 93 2.91 16.45 36.74
CA PHE A 93 4.24 16.50 37.32
C PHE A 93 5.24 17.05 36.30
N ASP A 94 6.15 17.90 36.76
CA ASP A 94 7.32 18.36 36.02
C ASP A 94 8.56 18.13 36.90
N LEU A 95 9.21 16.99 36.68
CA LEU A 95 10.38 16.56 37.44
C LEU A 95 11.64 16.82 36.63
N GLN A 96 12.38 17.83 37.08
CA GLN A 96 13.66 18.26 36.51
C GLN A 96 14.46 18.99 37.59
N PHE A 97 15.74 19.28 37.32
CA PHE A 97 16.55 20.04 38.27
C PHE A 97 16.23 21.54 38.13
N VAL A 98 15.34 22.01 39.00
CA VAL A 98 14.97 23.43 39.10
C VAL A 98 15.79 24.11 40.18
N THR A 99 16.58 25.10 39.79
CA THR A 99 17.19 26.07 40.71
C THR A 99 16.37 27.36 40.70
N ASN A 100 16.62 28.29 41.63
CA ASN A 100 15.81 29.52 41.76
C ASN A 100 15.61 30.31 40.45
N ASN A 101 16.54 30.21 39.48
CA ASN A 101 16.50 30.97 38.22
C ASN A 101 16.69 30.14 36.95
N SER A 102 16.86 28.81 37.01
CA SER A 102 17.23 28.00 35.85
C SER A 102 16.78 26.55 35.95
N ARG A 103 16.53 25.92 34.81
CA ARG A 103 16.07 24.55 34.66
C ARG A 103 17.11 23.73 33.92
N PHE A 104 17.42 22.54 34.43
CA PHE A 104 18.36 21.59 33.84
C PHE A 104 17.83 20.16 33.98
N PHE A 105 18.49 19.22 33.31
CA PHE A 105 18.28 17.81 33.56
C PHE A 105 18.63 17.45 35.02
N ALA A 106 17.76 16.70 35.68
CA ALA A 106 18.13 16.00 36.91
C ALA A 106 19.25 14.98 36.61
N ASN A 107 20.02 14.58 37.61
CA ASN A 107 21.05 13.55 37.41
C ASN A 107 20.42 12.17 37.22
N SER A 108 19.42 11.82 38.04
CA SER A 108 18.74 10.54 38.00
C SER A 108 17.26 10.65 38.39
N ILE A 109 16.38 10.06 37.58
CA ILE A 109 14.98 9.81 37.93
C ILE A 109 14.72 8.31 37.77
N VAL A 110 14.29 7.66 38.85
CA VAL A 110 13.94 6.24 38.88
C VAL A 110 12.49 6.08 39.29
N ASN A 111 11.68 5.41 38.47
CA ASN A 111 10.32 5.03 38.83
C ASN A 111 10.12 3.50 38.74
N GLU A 112 9.94 2.89 39.89
CA GLU A 112 9.54 1.48 40.05
C GLU A 112 8.07 1.36 40.46
N GLY A 113 7.49 2.46 40.98
CA GLY A 113 6.11 2.53 41.44
C GLY A 113 5.13 3.07 40.39
N ILE A 114 4.11 3.80 40.86
CA ILE A 114 3.04 4.34 40.02
C ILE A 114 3.10 5.87 40.00
N ILE A 115 3.12 6.44 38.79
CA ILE A 115 2.90 7.87 38.55
C ILE A 115 1.65 8.01 37.67
N ARG A 116 0.66 8.78 38.14
CA ARG A 116 -0.57 9.04 37.38
C ARG A 116 -0.99 10.50 37.51
N ALA A 117 -1.12 11.18 36.38
CA ALA A 117 -1.65 12.54 36.32
C ALA A 117 -2.17 12.88 34.92
N GLU A 118 -2.69 14.10 34.68
CA GLU A 118 -3.08 14.48 33.31
C GLU A 118 -1.84 14.62 32.42
N SER A 119 -0.80 15.34 32.86
CA SER A 119 0.51 15.44 32.18
C SER A 119 1.68 15.02 33.07
N VAL A 120 2.69 14.35 32.50
CA VAL A 120 3.90 13.93 33.22
C VAL A 120 5.11 14.25 32.36
N LEU A 121 5.95 15.17 32.84
CA LEU A 121 7.19 15.60 32.19
C LEU A 121 8.38 15.20 33.07
N LEU A 122 9.23 14.32 32.56
CA LEU A 122 10.41 13.82 33.28
C LEU A 122 11.68 14.11 32.47
N SER A 123 12.59 14.88 33.04
CA SER A 123 13.85 15.25 32.39
C SER A 123 15.06 14.95 33.29
N ALA A 124 15.82 13.91 32.95
CA ALA A 124 17.04 13.52 33.66
C ALA A 124 18.15 12.99 32.73
N THR A 125 19.42 13.13 33.11
CA THR A 125 20.55 12.50 32.42
C THR A 125 20.37 10.98 32.37
N ASN A 126 19.98 10.37 33.50
CA ASN A 126 19.62 8.96 33.60
C ASN A 126 18.16 8.84 34.04
N LEU A 127 17.32 8.25 33.20
CA LEU A 127 15.90 8.03 33.48
C LEU A 127 15.63 6.53 33.38
N ALA A 128 15.26 5.92 34.49
CA ALA A 128 14.87 4.51 34.52
C ALA A 128 13.41 4.40 34.95
N ASN A 129 12.60 3.74 34.16
CA ASN A 129 11.25 3.35 34.52
C ASN A 129 11.15 1.82 34.39
N SER A 130 10.73 1.17 35.46
CA SER A 130 10.29 -0.24 35.46
C SER A 130 8.86 -0.39 36.00
N GLY A 131 8.31 0.72 36.54
CA GLY A 131 6.93 0.83 36.99
C GLY A 131 5.96 1.33 35.93
N SER A 132 4.86 1.93 36.40
CA SER A 132 3.76 2.43 35.56
C SER A 132 3.70 3.96 35.57
N ILE A 133 3.73 4.57 34.39
CA ILE A 133 3.45 6.01 34.21
C ILE A 133 2.21 6.17 33.32
N ARG A 134 1.19 6.87 33.84
CA ARG A 134 -0.09 7.06 33.17
C ARG A 134 -0.47 8.54 33.12
N ALA A 135 -0.35 9.13 31.93
CA ALA A 135 -0.92 10.41 31.57
C ALA A 135 -2.40 10.27 31.15
N GLY A 136 -3.17 11.34 31.30
CA GLY A 136 -4.56 11.42 30.85
C GLY A 136 -4.67 11.61 29.33
N ALA A 137 -5.86 11.36 28.77
CA ALA A 137 -6.11 11.49 27.33
C ALA A 137 -6.05 12.93 26.80
N SER A 138 -6.04 13.94 27.68
CA SER A 138 -5.91 15.35 27.29
C SER A 138 -4.49 15.90 27.48
N GLY A 139 -3.59 15.14 28.13
CA GLY A 139 -2.24 15.58 28.46
C GLY A 139 -1.13 14.93 27.65
N VAL A 140 0.11 15.09 28.13
CA VAL A 140 1.32 14.56 27.51
C VAL A 140 2.15 13.78 28.53
N LEU A 141 2.68 12.63 28.12
CA LEU A 141 3.74 11.92 28.82
C LEU A 141 5.06 12.15 28.08
N GLN A 142 5.99 12.88 28.69
CA GLN A 142 7.29 13.20 28.09
C GLN A 142 8.41 12.63 28.96
N LEU A 143 9.30 11.85 28.33
CA LEU A 143 10.52 11.31 28.93
C LEU A 143 11.72 11.82 28.14
N GLN A 144 12.60 12.57 28.80
CA GLN A 144 13.78 13.14 28.15
C GLN A 144 15.06 12.83 28.94
N GLY A 145 16.08 12.31 28.25
CA GLY A 145 17.36 12.05 28.90
C GLY A 145 18.51 11.64 27.99
N SER A 146 19.70 11.44 28.57
CA SER A 146 20.82 10.85 27.83
C SER A 146 20.71 9.33 27.82
N ASN A 147 20.44 8.71 28.98
CA ASN A 147 20.21 7.28 29.11
C ASN A 147 18.77 7.08 29.61
N VAL A 148 17.91 6.55 28.75
CA VAL A 148 16.51 6.27 29.07
C VAL A 148 16.29 4.76 28.98
N ASP A 149 15.96 4.15 30.11
CA ASP A 149 15.58 2.74 30.21
C ASP A 149 14.10 2.68 30.59
N VAL A 150 13.27 2.23 29.65
CA VAL A 150 11.84 1.94 29.86
C VAL A 150 11.57 0.45 29.64
N SER A 151 12.58 -0.40 29.82
CA SER A 151 12.43 -1.83 29.71
C SER A 151 11.39 -2.33 30.72
N ARG A 152 10.50 -3.22 30.26
CA ARG A 152 9.38 -3.80 31.04
C ARG A 152 8.41 -2.77 31.64
N SER A 153 8.46 -1.52 31.17
CA SER A 153 7.58 -0.43 31.63
C SER A 153 6.17 -0.51 31.09
N VAL A 154 5.25 0.13 31.83
CA VAL A 154 3.95 0.54 31.30
C VAL A 154 3.93 2.07 31.13
N LEU A 155 3.78 2.52 29.90
CA LEU A 155 3.61 3.92 29.53
C LEU A 155 2.23 4.10 28.87
N SER A 156 1.39 4.94 29.44
CA SER A 156 0.04 5.19 28.91
C SER A 156 -0.24 6.69 28.84
N ALA A 157 -0.76 7.17 27.72
CA ALA A 157 -1.42 8.46 27.57
C ALA A 157 -2.84 8.21 27.02
N SER A 158 -3.61 7.42 27.77
CA SER A 158 -4.92 6.90 27.37
C SER A 158 -5.86 6.79 28.57
N GLY A 159 -7.17 6.94 28.31
CA GLY A 159 -8.22 6.82 29.31
C GLY A 159 -8.85 8.15 29.74
N ALA A 160 -9.88 8.10 30.58
CA ALA A 160 -10.53 9.31 31.08
C ALA A 160 -9.50 10.21 31.79
N SER A 161 -9.54 11.50 31.48
CA SER A 161 -8.78 12.54 32.15
C SER A 161 -8.90 12.39 33.68
N THR A 162 -7.81 12.68 34.41
CA THR A 162 -7.89 12.74 35.88
C THR A 162 -8.79 13.88 36.34
N ASN A 163 -9.01 14.86 35.45
CA ASN A 163 -9.97 15.95 35.61
C ASN A 163 -11.25 15.67 34.80
N SER A 164 -12.32 15.24 35.47
CA SER A 164 -13.57 14.66 34.89
C SER A 164 -14.31 15.49 33.83
N PHE A 165 -13.90 16.73 33.55
CA PHE A 165 -14.53 17.63 32.58
C PHE A 165 -13.75 17.81 31.27
N ILE A 166 -12.48 17.37 31.20
CA ILE A 166 -11.60 17.67 30.06
C ILE A 166 -11.58 16.49 29.08
N GLY A 167 -11.77 16.75 27.78
CA GLY A 167 -11.57 15.76 26.69
C GLY A 167 -12.73 14.79 26.43
N VAL A 168 -13.76 14.76 27.29
CA VAL A 168 -14.95 13.91 27.16
C VAL A 168 -16.07 14.53 26.32
N GLY A 169 -15.98 15.83 26.04
CA GLY A 169 -17.04 16.61 25.38
C GLY A 169 -18.22 16.85 26.32
N PHE A 170 -18.71 18.09 26.34
CA PHE A 170 -19.83 18.46 27.19
C PHE A 170 -20.71 19.51 26.53
N ARG A 171 -21.97 19.51 26.95
CA ARG A 171 -22.97 20.51 26.64
C ARG A 171 -23.29 21.28 27.92
N SER A 172 -23.18 22.59 27.88
CA SER A 172 -23.47 23.49 29.01
C SER A 172 -24.66 24.39 28.69
N ILE A 173 -25.40 24.77 29.73
CA ILE A 173 -26.46 25.76 29.66
C ILE A 173 -26.16 26.81 30.72
N ASP A 174 -26.02 28.05 30.30
CA ASP A 174 -25.83 29.14 31.26
C ASP A 174 -27.15 29.54 31.95
N THR A 175 -27.07 30.43 32.94
CA THR A 175 -28.24 30.93 33.69
C THR A 175 -29.25 31.69 32.82
N ASN A 176 -28.86 32.10 31.62
CA ASN A 176 -29.71 32.80 30.66
C ASN A 176 -30.32 31.86 29.60
N GLY A 177 -30.09 30.54 29.72
CA GLY A 177 -30.60 29.54 28.79
C GLY A 177 -29.81 29.40 27.49
N VAL A 178 -28.64 30.05 27.38
CA VAL A 178 -27.73 29.91 26.23
C VAL A 178 -27.06 28.55 26.32
N VAL A 179 -27.13 27.80 25.22
CA VAL A 179 -26.50 26.49 25.10
C VAL A 179 -25.13 26.66 24.44
N THR A 180 -24.09 26.18 25.10
CA THR A 180 -22.73 26.08 24.56
C THR A 180 -22.26 24.65 24.64
N TYR A 181 -21.25 24.30 23.84
CA TYR A 181 -20.69 22.95 23.87
C TYR A 181 -19.19 22.93 23.59
N GLN A 182 -18.56 21.83 23.95
CA GLN A 182 -17.21 21.47 23.56
C GLN A 182 -17.21 20.06 22.99
N ASN A 183 -16.47 19.85 21.90
CA ASN A 183 -16.34 18.51 21.32
C ASN A 183 -15.58 17.55 22.22
N PRO A 184 -15.95 16.25 22.20
CA PRO A 184 -15.08 15.22 22.72
C PRO A 184 -13.78 15.18 21.92
N SER A 185 -12.74 14.62 22.53
CA SER A 185 -11.46 14.38 21.87
C SER A 185 -11.62 13.59 20.56
N ALA A 186 -10.83 13.98 19.55
CA ALA A 186 -10.84 13.42 18.20
C ALA A 186 -12.22 13.45 17.51
N VAL A 187 -12.98 14.52 17.73
CA VAL A 187 -14.23 14.80 17.01
C VAL A 187 -14.26 16.24 16.49
N THR A 188 -14.58 16.39 15.21
CA THR A 188 -14.67 17.68 14.52
C THR A 188 -16.05 17.83 13.87
N ASP A 189 -16.67 19.00 14.03
CA ASP A 189 -17.94 19.34 13.37
C ASP A 189 -17.70 19.61 11.87
N LEU A 190 -18.51 19.04 10.98
CA LEU A 190 -18.40 19.23 9.54
C LEU A 190 -19.50 20.16 9.01
N TYR A 191 -20.75 19.83 9.30
CA TYR A 191 -21.91 20.68 9.01
C TYR A 191 -22.93 20.66 10.15
N TRP A 192 -23.75 21.70 10.22
CA TRP A 192 -24.83 21.85 11.19
C TRP A 192 -25.99 22.67 10.62
N GLY A 193 -27.22 22.38 11.05
CA GLY A 193 -28.41 23.12 10.67
C GLY A 193 -29.51 22.94 11.69
N ALA A 194 -30.28 24.00 11.96
CA ALA A 194 -31.47 23.93 12.78
C ALA A 194 -32.48 24.97 12.27
N GLY A 195 -33.76 24.62 12.22
CA GLY A 195 -34.76 25.55 11.72
C GLY A 195 -36.20 25.05 11.83
N THR A 196 -37.10 25.83 11.23
CA THR A 196 -38.54 25.57 11.17
C THR A 196 -39.02 25.59 9.72
N GLY A 197 -40.14 24.92 9.42
CA GLY A 197 -40.84 25.10 8.13
C GLY A 197 -40.41 24.19 6.96
N ASN A 198 -39.68 23.10 7.22
CA ASN A 198 -39.46 22.06 6.20
C ASN A 198 -40.76 21.28 5.94
N VAL A 199 -41.27 21.34 4.72
CA VAL A 199 -42.53 20.68 4.32
C VAL A 199 -42.24 19.24 3.89
N MET A 200 -42.88 18.26 4.53
CA MET A 200 -42.98 16.90 3.99
C MET A 200 -44.32 16.75 3.26
N THR A 201 -44.34 16.83 1.92
CA THR A 201 -45.55 16.59 1.12
C THR A 201 -45.61 15.13 0.63
N ALA A 202 -46.80 14.53 0.68
CA ALA A 202 -47.06 13.18 0.17
C ALA A 202 -47.09 13.08 -1.38
N SER A 203 -46.92 14.19 -2.08
CA SER A 203 -46.96 14.25 -3.53
C SER A 203 -46.01 15.34 -4.00
N LEU A 204 -44.86 14.93 -4.51
CA LEU A 204 -43.98 15.52 -5.56
C LEU A 204 -42.54 15.02 -5.31
N THR A 205 -42.14 13.97 -6.03
CA THR A 205 -40.80 13.35 -6.04
C THR A 205 -39.70 14.36 -6.40
N PRO A 206 -38.46 14.33 -5.84
CA PRO A 206 -37.80 13.35 -4.96
C PRO A 206 -37.33 13.98 -3.61
N ASN A 207 -37.68 13.50 -2.42
CA ASN A 207 -37.17 12.29 -1.77
C ASN A 207 -38.08 11.99 -0.57
N SER A 208 -39.08 11.16 -0.83
CA SER A 208 -40.09 10.70 0.13
C SER A 208 -39.52 9.69 1.12
N LEU A 209 -39.93 9.80 2.38
CA LEU A 209 -40.00 8.66 3.29
C LEU A 209 -41.02 7.67 2.70
N PHE A 210 -40.56 6.74 1.86
CA PHE A 210 -41.43 5.78 1.19
C PHE A 210 -41.87 4.73 2.21
N LEU A 211 -43.15 4.80 2.62
CA LEU A 211 -43.81 3.76 3.40
C LEU A 211 -44.88 3.14 2.49
N PRO A 212 -44.63 1.97 1.89
CA PRO A 212 -45.41 1.47 0.77
C PRO A 212 -46.82 1.06 1.16
N PHE A 213 -47.80 1.50 0.36
CA PHE A 213 -48.88 0.61 -0.04
C PHE A 213 -48.39 -0.15 -1.28
N PHE A 214 -48.44 -1.48 -1.21
CA PHE A 214 -47.98 -2.49 -2.18
C PHE A 214 -46.49 -2.85 -2.14
N ASP A 215 -46.08 -3.67 -1.16
CA ASP A 215 -45.47 -4.96 -1.51
C ASP A 215 -45.58 -5.96 -0.33
N PHE A 216 -46.09 -7.17 -0.61
CA PHE A 216 -46.38 -8.18 0.42
C PHE A 216 -45.16 -8.99 0.87
N PHE A 217 -43.94 -8.65 0.42
CA PHE A 217 -42.71 -9.31 0.88
C PHE A 217 -41.50 -8.33 0.95
N LEU A 218 -40.90 -8.25 2.14
CA LEU A 218 -39.49 -7.92 2.46
C LEU A 218 -38.97 -6.46 2.38
N ARG A 219 -38.68 -5.88 3.57
CA ARG A 219 -37.78 -4.73 3.92
C ARG A 219 -38.13 -3.32 3.38
N PRO A 220 -37.92 -2.23 4.18
CA PRO A 220 -38.19 -0.86 3.73
C PRO A 220 -37.29 -0.46 2.54
N PRO A 221 -37.83 0.06 1.43
CA PRO A 221 -37.06 0.41 0.24
C PRO A 221 -36.60 1.87 0.35
N GLN A 222 -35.34 2.09 0.73
CA GLN A 222 -34.68 3.41 0.81
C GLN A 222 -35.30 4.42 1.81
N ILE A 223 -34.55 4.75 2.86
CA ILE A 223 -34.87 5.86 3.78
C ILE A 223 -34.18 7.11 3.26
N SER A 224 -34.87 8.25 3.30
CA SER A 224 -34.31 9.56 3.01
C SER A 224 -34.89 10.63 3.94
N SER A 225 -34.05 11.52 4.48
CA SER A 225 -34.51 12.73 5.16
C SER A 225 -35.13 13.70 4.15
N PRO A 226 -35.85 14.75 4.57
CA PRO A 226 -36.06 15.92 3.72
C PRO A 226 -34.73 16.60 3.39
N SER A 227 -34.69 17.31 2.26
CA SER A 227 -33.63 18.29 1.98
C SER A 227 -33.68 19.40 3.03
N HIS A 228 -32.55 19.72 3.65
CA HIS A 228 -32.51 20.69 4.75
C HIS A 228 -31.27 21.58 4.65
N GLU A 229 -31.43 22.84 5.06
CA GLU A 229 -30.37 23.84 5.03
C GLU A 229 -29.34 23.55 6.14
N VAL A 230 -28.07 23.55 5.77
CA VAL A 230 -26.94 23.43 6.69
C VAL A 230 -25.89 24.48 6.38
N GLN A 231 -25.18 24.88 7.43
CA GLN A 231 -23.92 25.61 7.36
C GLN A 231 -22.76 24.60 7.51
N SER A 232 -21.62 24.89 6.88
CA SER A 232 -20.43 24.04 6.98
C SER A 232 -19.18 24.84 7.35
N VAL A 233 -18.17 24.15 7.87
CA VAL A 233 -16.85 24.73 8.17
C VAL A 233 -16.11 25.16 6.88
N GLN A 234 -16.48 24.65 5.71
CA GLN A 234 -15.69 24.75 4.47
C GLN A 234 -15.71 26.15 3.79
N GLY A 235 -16.32 27.17 4.39
CA GLY A 235 -16.67 28.43 3.72
C GLY A 235 -15.87 29.69 4.06
N GLY A 236 -14.93 29.69 5.02
CA GLY A 236 -14.32 30.94 5.48
C GLY A 236 -15.36 31.97 5.97
N ILE A 237 -14.96 33.24 6.16
CA ILE A 237 -15.89 34.31 6.54
C ILE A 237 -16.87 34.57 5.38
N GLY A 238 -18.08 34.01 5.48
CA GLY A 238 -19.14 34.09 4.47
C GLY A 238 -19.82 32.74 4.25
N THR A 239 -20.69 32.33 5.17
CA THR A 239 -21.44 31.06 5.17
C THR A 239 -22.26 30.87 3.88
N PHE A 240 -21.81 29.98 2.99
CA PHE A 240 -22.70 29.38 2.01
C PHE A 240 -23.59 28.37 2.74
N SER A 241 -24.90 28.63 2.77
CA SER A 241 -25.85 27.60 3.14
C SER A 241 -26.02 26.62 1.99
N SER A 242 -25.98 25.33 2.30
CA SER A 242 -26.17 24.24 1.33
C SER A 242 -27.32 23.36 1.78
N PHE A 243 -27.97 22.70 0.84
CA PHE A 243 -29.04 21.75 1.14
C PHE A 243 -28.49 20.33 1.13
N VAL A 244 -28.64 19.63 2.24
CA VAL A 244 -28.16 18.25 2.43
C VAL A 244 -29.34 17.31 2.65
N ASN A 245 -29.12 16.04 2.36
CA ASN A 245 -30.08 14.96 2.55
C ASN A 245 -29.32 13.71 3.04
N ILE A 246 -29.86 12.99 4.02
CA ILE A 246 -29.38 11.66 4.40
C ILE A 246 -30.25 10.63 3.68
N ALA A 247 -29.67 9.79 2.82
CA ALA A 247 -30.39 8.74 2.11
C ALA A 247 -29.60 7.43 2.05
N GLY A 248 -30.30 6.29 2.14
CA GLY A 248 -29.66 4.98 2.05
C GLY A 248 -30.59 3.79 2.20
N THR A 249 -30.03 2.59 2.13
CA THR A 249 -30.70 1.30 2.34
C THR A 249 -30.21 0.62 3.61
N ASN A 250 -30.93 -0.41 4.11
CA ASN A 250 -30.54 -1.24 5.27
C ASN A 250 -30.56 -0.52 6.63
N TYR A 251 -31.55 0.34 6.86
CA TYR A 251 -31.78 0.94 8.17
C TYR A 251 -32.39 -0.07 9.15
N VAL A 252 -31.92 -0.05 10.40
CA VAL A 252 -32.54 -0.69 11.55
C VAL A 252 -33.40 0.34 12.28
N SER A 253 -34.61 -0.04 12.69
CA SER A 253 -35.54 0.82 13.41
C SER A 253 -35.61 0.48 14.90
N PHE A 254 -35.56 1.51 15.74
CA PHE A 254 -35.87 1.42 17.17
C PHE A 254 -37.05 2.35 17.44
N VAL A 255 -38.13 1.81 18.00
CA VAL A 255 -39.40 2.55 18.12
C VAL A 255 -39.91 2.45 19.53
N ARG A 256 -40.11 3.61 20.17
CA ARG A 256 -40.78 3.70 21.46
C ARG A 256 -42.14 4.36 21.29
N THR A 257 -43.17 3.72 21.82
CA THR A 257 -44.53 4.28 21.87
C THR A 257 -44.98 4.49 23.31
N ASN A 258 -45.55 5.66 23.61
CA ASN A 258 -46.19 5.94 24.89
C ASN A 258 -47.59 6.53 24.65
N ARG A 259 -48.61 6.00 25.33
CA ARG A 259 -49.98 6.50 25.26
C ARG A 259 -50.43 7.00 26.63
N GLN A 260 -50.93 8.23 26.68
CA GLN A 260 -51.59 8.83 27.84
C GLN A 260 -52.96 9.36 27.40
N ASN A 261 -54.04 8.70 27.81
CA ASN A 261 -55.40 9.00 27.38
C ASN A 261 -55.54 8.99 25.84
N THR A 262 -55.86 10.14 25.26
CA THR A 262 -56.00 10.41 23.82
C THR A 262 -54.67 10.72 23.14
N ASN A 263 -53.61 11.00 23.91
CA ASN A 263 -52.34 11.43 23.35
C ASN A 263 -51.39 10.24 23.17
N ILE A 264 -50.78 10.13 21.99
CA ILE A 264 -49.83 9.07 21.63
C ILE A 264 -48.51 9.72 21.18
N ASN A 265 -47.39 9.30 21.78
CA ASN A 265 -46.06 9.74 21.40
C ASN A 265 -45.27 8.58 20.78
N TYR A 266 -44.80 8.77 19.55
CA TYR A 266 -43.89 7.87 18.85
C TYR A 266 -42.50 8.51 18.78
N GLN A 267 -41.48 7.80 19.27
CA GLN A 267 -40.07 8.16 19.10
C GLN A 267 -39.40 7.07 18.28
N ILE A 268 -38.83 7.45 17.13
CA ILE A 268 -38.28 6.53 16.15
C ILE A 268 -36.82 6.91 15.89
N VAL A 269 -35.93 5.92 16.00
CA VAL A 269 -34.54 6.03 15.54
C VAL A 269 -34.35 5.09 14.36
N LEU A 270 -34.00 5.64 13.22
CA LEU A 270 -33.58 4.92 12.02
C LEU A 270 -32.05 4.99 11.93
N LEU A 271 -31.39 3.85 12.11
CA LEU A 271 -29.94 3.77 12.10
C LEU A 271 -29.45 2.94 10.90
N GLN A 272 -28.64 3.55 10.04
CA GLN A 272 -27.87 2.84 9.03
C GLN A 272 -26.47 2.61 9.55
N THR A 273 -26.09 1.35 9.71
CA THR A 273 -24.73 0.94 10.05
C THR A 273 -24.02 0.39 8.83
N ASN A 274 -22.70 0.45 8.82
CA ASN A 274 -21.92 -0.27 7.84
C ASN A 274 -22.11 -1.77 8.04
N THR A 275 -22.86 -2.44 7.18
CA THR A 275 -23.12 -3.89 7.30
C THR A 275 -21.86 -4.74 7.10
N ALA A 276 -20.76 -4.16 6.62
CA ALA A 276 -19.47 -4.84 6.48
C ALA A 276 -18.53 -4.65 7.69
N ASN A 277 -18.82 -3.74 8.62
CA ASN A 277 -17.94 -3.48 9.75
C ASN A 277 -18.35 -4.30 10.99
N THR A 278 -17.65 -5.39 11.26
CA THR A 278 -17.90 -6.26 12.42
C THR A 278 -17.32 -5.72 13.73
N ASN A 279 -16.53 -4.65 13.69
CA ASN A 279 -15.81 -4.11 14.85
C ASN A 279 -16.55 -2.94 15.53
N LEU A 280 -17.75 -2.61 15.06
CA LEU A 280 -18.59 -1.55 15.61
C LEU A 280 -19.91 -2.15 16.10
N ALA A 281 -20.19 -2.04 17.39
CA ALA A 281 -21.49 -2.31 17.96
C ALA A 281 -22.26 -0.99 18.15
N VAL A 282 -23.56 -0.99 17.84
CA VAL A 282 -24.42 0.15 18.08
C VAL A 282 -25.64 -0.29 18.89
N ASP A 283 -25.94 0.45 19.96
CA ASP A 283 -27.10 0.21 20.82
C ASP A 283 -27.90 1.51 20.98
N VAL A 284 -29.22 1.42 21.02
CA VAL A 284 -30.13 2.56 21.13
C VAL A 284 -31.03 2.38 22.34
N ARG A 285 -31.06 3.38 23.21
CA ARG A 285 -31.88 3.40 24.42
C ARG A 285 -32.73 4.65 24.45
N PHE A 286 -33.91 4.54 25.03
CA PHE A 286 -34.76 5.67 25.34
C PHE A 286 -34.79 5.83 26.85
N ALA A 287 -34.29 6.96 27.35
CA ALA A 287 -34.14 7.17 28.79
C ALA A 287 -34.49 8.60 29.21
N SER A 288 -34.83 8.77 30.48
CA SER A 288 -35.03 10.09 31.07
C SER A 288 -33.69 10.66 31.51
N LEU A 289 -33.22 11.73 30.86
CA LEU A 289 -31.98 12.40 31.23
C LEU A 289 -32.27 13.46 32.31
N GLY A 290 -32.03 13.10 33.58
CA GLY A 290 -32.23 14.00 34.72
C GLY A 290 -31.07 14.97 34.90
N GLY A 291 -31.36 16.28 34.91
CA GLY A 291 -30.46 17.32 35.40
C GLY A 291 -29.51 17.93 34.35
N LEU A 292 -29.92 19.08 33.80
CA LEU A 292 -29.10 20.28 33.51
C LEU A 292 -30.09 21.35 33.00
N GLY A 293 -30.69 22.09 33.94
CA GLY A 293 -31.40 23.37 33.73
C GLY A 293 -32.75 23.35 32.98
N GLY A 294 -33.85 23.48 33.72
CA GLY A 294 -35.13 23.94 33.18
C GLY A 294 -36.35 23.23 33.76
N GLY A 295 -36.80 23.67 34.95
CA GLY A 295 -38.18 23.42 35.39
C GLY A 295 -39.15 24.15 34.47
N GLY A 296 -40.11 23.43 33.90
CA GLY A 296 -41.15 23.98 33.04
C GLY A 296 -41.93 22.85 32.38
N GLY A 297 -43.09 22.52 32.94
CA GLY A 297 -43.87 21.33 32.60
C GLY A 297 -44.31 21.27 31.14
N ASN A 298 -44.10 20.10 30.54
CA ASN A 298 -44.94 19.60 29.46
C ASN A 298 -45.18 18.12 29.72
N LEU A 299 -46.44 17.67 29.68
CA LEU A 299 -46.87 16.31 30.03
C LEU A 299 -46.28 15.20 29.13
N PHE A 300 -45.54 15.58 28.08
CA PHE A 300 -44.81 14.70 27.14
C PHE A 300 -43.29 14.68 27.35
N ALA A 301 -42.76 15.52 28.23
CA ALA A 301 -41.33 15.80 28.32
C ALA A 301 -40.60 14.84 29.27
N GLY A 302 -39.50 14.25 28.78
CA GLY A 302 -38.54 13.56 29.66
C GLY A 302 -37.66 12.54 28.96
N ILE A 303 -38.14 11.86 27.92
CA ILE A 303 -37.43 10.72 27.31
C ILE A 303 -36.65 11.14 26.07
N THR A 304 -35.34 10.92 26.11
CA THR A 304 -34.38 11.21 25.05
C THR A 304 -33.85 9.89 24.46
N PRO A 305 -33.83 9.72 23.12
CA PRO A 305 -33.05 8.66 22.50
C PRO A 305 -31.55 8.92 22.69
N ILE A 306 -30.85 7.88 23.10
CA ILE A 306 -29.41 7.84 23.32
C ILE A 306 -28.86 6.70 22.48
N ILE A 307 -27.86 7.00 21.66
CA ILE A 307 -27.17 6.03 20.81
C ILE A 307 -25.76 5.85 21.37
N ARG A 308 -25.36 4.60 21.59
CA ARG A 308 -23.98 4.23 21.93
C ARG A 308 -23.34 3.52 20.75
N PHE A 309 -22.25 4.10 20.25
CA PHE A 309 -21.34 3.46 19.31
C PHE A 309 -20.15 2.91 20.09
N SER A 310 -19.95 1.59 20.09
CA SER A 310 -18.91 0.91 20.85
C SER A 310 -17.95 0.17 19.94
N THR A 311 -16.66 0.32 20.21
CA THR A 311 -15.60 -0.55 19.69
C THR A 311 -14.95 -1.33 20.83
N PHE A 312 -14.57 -2.56 20.54
CA PHE A 312 -13.94 -3.47 21.49
C PHE A 312 -12.45 -3.58 21.16
N GLY A 313 -11.61 -3.42 22.18
CA GLY A 313 -10.16 -3.49 22.03
C GLY A 313 -9.50 -4.28 23.15
N PHE A 314 -8.23 -4.58 22.98
CA PHE A 314 -7.39 -5.22 23.99
C PHE A 314 -6.36 -4.21 24.51
N ASP A 315 -6.33 -3.97 25.81
CA ASP A 315 -5.40 -3.02 26.41
C ASP A 315 -4.06 -3.69 26.73
N ILE A 316 -3.06 -3.39 25.90
CA ILE A 316 -1.70 -3.90 26.06
C ILE A 316 -1.04 -3.50 27.38
N THR A 317 -1.54 -2.47 28.07
CA THR A 317 -0.98 -1.97 29.35
C THR A 317 -1.55 -2.68 30.58
N THR A 318 -2.71 -3.33 30.46
CA THR A 318 -3.39 -4.03 31.57
C THR A 318 -3.64 -5.51 31.30
N GLY A 319 -3.53 -5.94 30.04
CA GLY A 319 -3.82 -7.32 29.62
C GLY A 319 -5.32 -7.64 29.62
N THR A 320 -6.19 -6.63 29.59
CA THR A 320 -7.65 -6.78 29.66
C THR A 320 -8.36 -6.20 28.45
N PHE A 321 -9.57 -6.69 28.16
CA PHE A 321 -10.40 -6.10 27.11
C PHE A 321 -11.04 -4.79 27.60
N TYR A 322 -11.13 -3.80 26.72
CA TYR A 322 -11.80 -2.53 26.98
C TYR A 322 -12.84 -2.24 25.91
N THR A 323 -13.82 -1.41 26.27
CA THR A 323 -14.83 -0.87 25.34
C THR A 323 -14.62 0.63 25.23
N ASN A 324 -14.43 1.14 24.02
CA ASN A 324 -14.39 2.57 23.74
C ASN A 324 -15.73 2.98 23.12
N SER A 325 -16.44 3.86 23.80
CA SER A 325 -17.79 4.28 23.45
C SER A 325 -17.87 5.75 23.06
N LEU A 326 -18.74 6.06 22.10
CA LEU A 326 -19.19 7.40 21.75
C LEU A 326 -20.71 7.44 21.89
N TYR A 327 -21.21 8.46 22.57
CA TYR A 327 -22.62 8.64 22.89
C TYR A 327 -23.20 9.82 22.15
N PHE A 328 -24.37 9.64 21.55
CA PHE A 328 -25.16 10.71 20.96
C PHE A 328 -26.54 10.76 21.62
N ALA A 329 -26.99 11.94 22.02
CA ALA A 329 -28.32 12.15 22.58
C ALA A 329 -29.07 13.27 21.84
N ASP A 330 -30.34 13.02 21.55
CA ASP A 330 -31.20 13.97 20.83
C ASP A 330 -32.36 14.48 21.70
N TYR A 331 -32.24 15.73 22.13
CA TYR A 331 -33.19 16.42 22.99
C TYR A 331 -34.31 17.13 22.23
N ILE A 332 -34.40 17.05 20.88
CA ILE A 332 -35.35 17.85 20.09
C ILE A 332 -36.82 17.61 20.47
N ASN A 333 -37.14 16.42 20.99
CA ASN A 333 -38.49 16.12 21.47
C ASN A 333 -38.81 16.78 22.84
N SER A 334 -37.78 17.03 23.66
CA SER A 334 -37.87 17.58 25.02
C SER A 334 -37.66 19.09 25.10
N ARG A 335 -37.11 19.71 24.04
CA ARG A 335 -36.79 21.15 23.98
C ARG A 335 -37.48 21.78 22.78
N THR A 336 -38.01 23.00 22.96
CA THR A 336 -38.81 23.70 21.95
C THR A 336 -38.02 24.70 21.10
N ASN A 337 -36.68 24.69 21.15
CA ASN A 337 -35.83 25.67 20.46
C ASN A 337 -35.01 25.06 19.30
N SER A 338 -35.23 25.56 18.08
CA SER A 338 -34.43 25.24 16.88
C SER A 338 -33.26 26.22 16.73
N VAL A 339 -32.41 26.31 17.76
CA VAL A 339 -31.25 27.22 17.76
C VAL A 339 -29.95 26.44 17.67
N LEU A 340 -28.91 27.11 17.18
CA LEU A 340 -27.55 26.58 17.17
C LEU A 340 -26.85 26.99 18.47
N SER A 341 -26.18 26.03 19.11
CA SER A 341 -25.21 26.28 20.16
C SER A 341 -23.84 26.57 19.57
N ALA A 342 -23.10 27.50 20.17
CA ALA A 342 -21.73 27.83 19.79
C ALA A 342 -20.72 26.89 20.47
N ASN A 343 -19.69 26.49 19.74
CA ASN A 343 -18.54 25.79 20.29
C ASN A 343 -17.67 26.78 21.08
N THR A 344 -17.23 26.41 22.29
CA THR A 344 -16.44 27.32 23.15
C THR A 344 -14.96 27.41 22.76
N LEU A 345 -14.46 26.50 21.93
CA LEU A 345 -13.05 26.44 21.51
C LEU A 345 -12.84 26.72 20.02
N THR A 346 -13.84 26.53 19.18
CA THR A 346 -13.73 26.66 17.72
C THR A 346 -14.87 27.52 17.17
N SER A 347 -14.73 28.01 15.94
CA SER A 347 -15.76 28.79 15.24
C SER A 347 -16.88 27.92 14.63
N SER A 348 -17.14 26.74 15.20
CA SER A 348 -18.17 25.80 14.73
C SER A 348 -19.47 25.92 15.55
N SER A 349 -20.55 25.31 15.06
CA SER A 349 -21.82 25.25 15.77
C SER A 349 -22.45 23.86 15.68
N ARG A 350 -23.42 23.60 16.55
CA ARG A 350 -24.20 22.37 16.58
C ARG A 350 -25.65 22.70 16.94
N PRO A 351 -26.65 21.94 16.50
CA PRO A 351 -28.01 22.10 17.03
C PRO A 351 -28.02 21.98 18.56
N ALA A 352 -28.64 22.93 19.26
CA ALA A 352 -28.70 22.95 20.73
C ALA A 352 -29.44 21.74 21.34
N ALA A 353 -30.19 21.03 20.48
CA ALA A 353 -30.85 19.77 20.78
C ALA A 353 -29.92 18.55 20.76
N TYR A 354 -28.70 18.64 20.22
CA TYR A 354 -27.78 17.51 20.12
C TYR A 354 -26.70 17.57 21.20
N ASP A 355 -26.39 16.40 21.76
CA ASP A 355 -25.23 16.18 22.60
C ASP A 355 -24.41 15.00 22.06
N LEU A 356 -23.09 15.16 22.04
CA LEU A 356 -22.15 14.15 21.58
C LEU A 356 -21.02 14.09 22.61
N SER A 357 -20.85 12.94 23.26
CA SER A 357 -19.94 12.82 24.41
C SER A 357 -19.27 11.45 24.44
N ARG A 358 -18.10 11.38 25.07
CA ARG A 358 -17.40 10.14 25.46
C ARG A 358 -17.52 9.84 26.95
N SER A 359 -18.37 10.57 27.68
CA SER A 359 -18.55 10.40 29.11
C SER A 359 -19.12 9.02 29.45
N SER A 360 -18.44 8.28 30.32
CA SER A 360 -18.91 7.00 30.86
C SER A 360 -20.17 7.13 31.71
N SER A 361 -20.56 8.34 32.12
CA SER A 361 -21.83 8.57 32.82
C SER A 361 -23.04 8.10 32.00
N TYR A 362 -22.94 8.10 30.66
CA TYR A 362 -24.00 7.59 29.80
C TYR A 362 -24.17 6.06 29.86
N ASP A 363 -23.15 5.30 30.27
CA ASP A 363 -23.23 3.82 30.36
C ASP A 363 -24.32 3.35 31.31
N PHE A 364 -24.62 4.13 32.33
CA PHE A 364 -25.70 3.87 33.27
C PHE A 364 -27.06 3.70 32.57
N TYR A 365 -27.33 4.47 31.51
CA TYR A 365 -28.55 4.35 30.71
C TYR A 365 -28.57 3.13 29.80
N PHE A 366 -27.47 2.40 29.64
CA PHE A 366 -27.43 1.13 28.92
C PHE A 366 -27.58 -0.08 29.84
N THR A 367 -27.77 0.16 31.14
CA THR A 367 -28.23 -0.87 32.08
C THR A 367 -29.76 -1.01 31.99
N PRO A 368 -30.33 -2.22 32.19
CA PRO A 368 -31.77 -2.46 32.05
C PRO A 368 -32.67 -1.66 33.01
N THR A 369 -32.09 -1.07 34.06
CA THR A 369 -32.83 -0.44 35.17
C THR A 369 -33.24 1.01 34.87
N PHE A 370 -32.51 1.71 33.98
CA PHE A 370 -32.65 3.16 33.77
C PHE A 370 -33.09 3.55 32.36
N SER A 371 -33.24 2.57 31.49
CA SER A 371 -33.77 2.73 30.15
C SER A 371 -34.56 1.50 29.76
N PHE A 372 -35.24 1.60 28.63
CA PHE A 372 -35.88 0.47 28.00
C PHE A 372 -35.39 0.35 26.57
N THR A 373 -35.11 -0.89 26.16
CA THR A 373 -34.98 -1.27 24.75
C THR A 373 -36.36 -1.45 24.16
N THR A 374 -36.57 -0.91 22.97
CA THR A 374 -37.78 -1.15 22.19
C THR A 374 -37.38 -1.42 20.75
N ASN A 375 -37.29 -2.71 20.42
CA ASN A 375 -37.01 -3.23 19.07
C ASN A 375 -38.33 -3.59 18.38
N GLU A 376 -39.24 -2.64 18.27
CA GLU A 376 -40.51 -2.85 17.57
C GLU A 376 -40.36 -2.59 16.06
N ASN A 377 -41.16 -3.30 15.28
CA ASN A 377 -41.23 -3.09 13.84
C ASN A 377 -41.94 -1.76 13.54
N ILE A 378 -41.29 -0.89 12.78
CA ILE A 378 -41.83 0.40 12.31
C ILE A 378 -43.17 0.28 11.57
N ASN A 379 -43.48 -0.91 11.02
CA ASN A 379 -44.72 -1.20 10.29
C ASN A 379 -46.00 -0.94 11.11
N ASN A 380 -45.91 -0.85 12.44
CA ASN A 380 -47.06 -0.59 13.32
C ASN A 380 -47.24 0.90 13.69
N VAL A 381 -46.42 1.80 13.12
CA VAL A 381 -46.52 3.24 13.35
C VAL A 381 -47.33 3.89 12.23
N PRO A 382 -48.50 4.51 12.51
CA PRO A 382 -49.36 5.08 11.49
C PRO A 382 -48.86 6.46 11.04
N TYR A 383 -47.96 6.52 10.05
CA TYR A 383 -47.51 7.81 9.49
C TYR A 383 -48.58 8.52 8.66
N TYR A 384 -49.57 7.76 8.18
CA TYR A 384 -50.76 8.22 7.47
C TYR A 384 -51.94 7.31 7.83
N ALA A 385 -53.09 7.89 8.17
CA ALA A 385 -54.33 7.13 8.39
C ALA A 385 -55.54 7.94 7.93
N ASN A 386 -56.57 7.23 7.46
CA ASN A 386 -57.86 7.84 7.13
C ASN A 386 -58.41 8.56 8.37
N GLY A 387 -58.70 9.86 8.23
CA GLY A 387 -59.19 10.73 9.30
C GLY A 387 -58.12 11.56 10.02
N PHE A 388 -56.88 11.57 9.57
CA PHE A 388 -55.89 12.55 10.02
C PHE A 388 -56.33 14.00 9.70
N ALA A 389 -56.13 14.93 10.63
CA ALA A 389 -56.51 16.34 10.47
C ALA A 389 -55.71 17.07 9.39
N LEU A 390 -54.47 16.63 9.15
CA LEU A 390 -53.57 17.18 8.14
C LEU A 390 -53.05 16.06 7.24
N ASP A 391 -53.21 16.21 5.93
CA ASP A 391 -52.59 15.35 4.89
C ASP A 391 -51.15 15.79 4.56
N THR A 392 -50.72 16.94 5.07
CA THR A 392 -49.36 17.49 4.90
C THR A 392 -48.82 17.91 6.26
N ILE A 393 -47.60 17.47 6.58
CA ILE A 393 -46.96 17.76 7.86
C ILE A 393 -46.28 19.14 7.76
N THR A 394 -46.84 20.14 8.46
CA THR A 394 -46.37 21.55 8.39
C THR A 394 -45.74 22.08 9.69
N ASN A 395 -45.91 21.41 10.83
CA ASN A 395 -45.45 21.90 12.14
C ASN A 395 -44.10 21.31 12.56
N ASN A 396 -43.05 21.46 11.72
CA ASN A 396 -41.81 20.71 11.89
C ASN A 396 -40.58 21.57 12.29
N PHE A 397 -39.98 21.22 13.43
CA PHE A 397 -38.63 21.62 13.81
C PHE A 397 -37.65 20.58 13.29
N TYR A 398 -36.53 21.00 12.69
CA TYR A 398 -35.46 20.08 12.31
C TYR A 398 -34.13 20.46 12.97
N ALA A 399 -33.31 19.44 13.18
CA ALA A 399 -31.90 19.57 13.49
C ALA A 399 -31.09 18.63 12.58
N ALA A 400 -29.97 19.11 12.08
CA ALA A 400 -29.07 18.41 11.19
C ALA A 400 -27.64 18.62 11.62
N TYR A 401 -26.83 17.57 11.57
CA TYR A 401 -25.46 17.62 12.05
C TYR A 401 -24.61 16.50 11.44
N GLN A 402 -23.36 16.80 11.09
CA GLN A 402 -22.36 15.80 10.77
C GLN A 402 -21.08 16.04 11.53
N ALA A 403 -20.52 14.96 12.04
CA ALA A 403 -19.24 14.93 12.72
C ALA A 403 -18.27 13.99 12.00
N ALA A 404 -16.99 14.33 12.02
CA ALA A 404 -15.91 13.40 11.78
C ALA A 404 -15.32 12.92 13.11
N VAL A 405 -15.01 11.63 13.20
CA VAL A 405 -14.51 10.94 14.39
C VAL A 405 -13.18 10.28 14.08
N GLY A 406 -12.23 10.32 15.02
CA GLY A 406 -10.92 9.70 14.86
C GLY A 406 -10.03 10.42 13.84
N ASN A 407 -9.28 9.68 13.03
CA ASN A 407 -8.41 10.25 11.99
C ASN A 407 -9.20 10.97 10.88
N ALA A 408 -10.46 10.58 10.64
CA ALA A 408 -11.35 11.29 9.72
C ALA A 408 -11.58 12.75 10.14
N ALA A 409 -11.37 13.09 11.42
CA ALA A 409 -11.47 14.45 11.92
C ALA A 409 -10.33 15.38 11.43
N PHE A 410 -9.28 14.83 10.82
CA PHE A 410 -8.04 15.52 10.44
C PHE A 410 -7.72 15.43 8.93
N VAL A 411 -8.74 15.24 8.08
CA VAL A 411 -8.55 15.01 6.63
C VAL A 411 -8.09 16.28 5.89
N PRO A 412 -7.04 16.21 5.04
CA PRO A 412 -6.67 17.29 4.13
C PRO A 412 -7.81 17.63 3.16
N GLY A 413 -8.24 18.89 3.11
CA GLY A 413 -9.33 19.36 2.24
C GLY A 413 -10.51 20.01 2.95
N THR A 414 -10.52 20.01 4.29
CA THR A 414 -11.35 20.93 5.07
C THR A 414 -10.68 22.31 5.08
N ALA A 415 -11.46 23.40 5.11
CA ALA A 415 -10.94 24.77 5.16
C ALA A 415 -10.11 25.09 6.44
N SER A 416 -9.97 24.10 7.33
CA SER A 416 -9.24 24.19 8.60
C SER A 416 -7.93 23.39 8.61
N PHE A 417 -7.57 22.64 7.55
CA PHE A 417 -6.29 21.92 7.51
C PHE A 417 -5.12 22.90 7.38
N VAL A 418 -4.50 23.22 8.51
CA VAL A 418 -3.25 23.95 8.60
C VAL A 418 -2.17 22.94 8.95
N PRO A 419 -1.27 22.58 8.01
CA PRO A 419 -0.29 21.49 8.19
C PRO A 419 0.54 21.57 9.48
N HIS A 420 0.72 22.77 10.04
CA HIS A 420 1.45 23.00 11.28
C HIS A 420 0.58 22.92 12.55
N LEU A 421 -0.73 23.17 12.47
CA LEU A 421 -1.64 23.10 13.61
C LEU A 421 -2.28 21.73 13.74
N ASP A 422 -2.55 21.06 12.62
CA ASP A 422 -3.15 19.71 12.55
C ASP A 422 -2.11 18.58 12.51
N ASP A 423 -0.84 18.89 12.79
CA ASP A 423 0.18 17.87 13.01
C ASP A 423 -0.16 17.06 14.27
N PRO A 424 -0.13 15.71 14.24
CA PRO A 424 -0.33 14.89 15.43
C PRO A 424 0.57 15.22 16.62
N THR A 425 1.70 15.91 16.43
CA THR A 425 2.52 16.42 17.54
C THR A 425 1.79 17.42 18.43
N ASN A 426 0.75 18.08 17.91
CA ASN A 426 -0.08 19.01 18.67
C ASN A 426 -1.28 18.32 19.32
N PHE A 427 -1.53 17.04 19.02
CA PHE A 427 -2.67 16.34 19.59
C PHE A 427 -2.40 16.02 21.08
N PRO A 428 -3.42 16.16 21.93
CA PRO A 428 -3.34 15.68 23.31
C PRO A 428 -3.36 14.14 23.36
N GLY A 429 -3.12 13.53 24.53
CA GLY A 429 -3.13 12.08 24.67
C GLY A 429 -1.97 11.42 23.91
N ARG A 430 -0.78 11.99 24.08
CA ARG A 430 0.45 11.57 23.39
C ARG A 430 1.59 11.21 24.34
N ILE A 431 2.48 10.36 23.84
CA ILE A 431 3.72 9.96 24.51
C ILE A 431 4.92 10.43 23.67
N GLU A 432 5.89 11.06 24.32
CA GLU A 432 7.13 11.51 23.71
C GLU A 432 8.32 10.94 24.49
N ILE A 433 9.21 10.22 23.80
CA ILE A 433 10.45 9.69 24.36
C ILE A 433 11.61 10.25 23.55
N THR A 434 12.50 11.01 24.19
CA THR A 434 13.71 11.55 23.58
C THR A 434 14.93 11.11 24.38
N ALA A 435 15.81 10.35 23.75
CA ALA A 435 16.97 9.76 24.39
C ALA A 435 18.22 9.80 23.51
N ASN A 436 19.41 9.74 24.11
CA ASN A 436 20.59 9.33 23.35
C ASN A 436 20.63 7.80 23.29
N ASN A 437 20.72 7.15 24.44
CA ASN A 437 20.61 5.69 24.59
C ASN A 437 19.21 5.32 25.07
N LEU A 438 18.51 4.45 24.33
CA LEU A 438 17.16 3.99 24.67
C LEU A 438 17.11 2.45 24.76
N ASP A 439 16.65 1.91 25.88
CA ASP A 439 16.16 0.53 25.97
C ASP A 439 14.66 0.54 26.21
N MET A 440 13.92 -0.18 25.37
CA MET A 440 12.47 -0.34 25.48
C MET A 440 12.02 -1.80 25.41
N SER A 441 12.95 -2.73 25.69
CA SER A 441 12.69 -4.17 25.71
C SER A 441 11.47 -4.50 26.57
N LEU A 442 10.50 -5.22 26.00
CA LEU A 442 9.26 -5.62 26.68
C LEU A 442 8.39 -4.45 27.20
N ALA A 443 8.60 -3.22 26.74
CA ALA A 443 7.75 -2.08 27.10
C ALA A 443 6.33 -2.22 26.51
N ARG A 444 5.34 -1.65 27.22
CA ARG A 444 3.95 -1.49 26.75
C ARG A 444 3.65 0.00 26.66
N ILE A 445 3.49 0.49 25.43
CA ILE A 445 3.34 1.92 25.17
C ILE A 445 2.00 2.14 24.47
N ARG A 446 1.09 2.84 25.13
CA ARG A 446 -0.24 3.09 24.59
C ARG A 446 -0.59 4.57 24.64
N ALA A 447 -1.00 5.15 23.52
CA ALA A 447 -1.46 6.54 23.46
C ALA A 447 -2.80 6.65 22.76
N ASP A 448 -3.58 7.67 23.13
CA ASP A 448 -4.83 7.94 22.46
C ASP A 448 -4.68 8.53 21.06
N ASN A 449 -3.58 9.25 20.83
CA ASN A 449 -3.24 9.86 19.54
C ASN A 449 -1.84 9.48 19.05
N LEU A 450 -0.78 10.05 19.65
CA LEU A 450 0.59 9.95 19.11
C LEU A 450 1.55 9.24 20.07
N VAL A 451 2.40 8.37 19.52
CA VAL A 451 3.66 7.94 20.15
C VAL A 451 4.82 8.44 19.30
N SER A 452 5.67 9.30 19.88
CA SER A 452 6.89 9.82 19.23
C SER A 452 8.12 9.32 19.98
N ILE A 453 9.03 8.64 19.27
CA ILE A 453 10.26 8.09 19.84
C ILE A 453 11.45 8.58 19.03
N ARG A 454 12.38 9.23 19.71
CA ARG A 454 13.60 9.80 19.14
C ARG A 454 14.80 9.29 19.94
N ALA A 455 15.64 8.47 19.30
CA ALA A 455 16.83 7.90 19.93
C ALA A 455 18.02 7.91 18.98
N THR A 456 19.17 8.44 19.42
CA THR A 456 20.41 8.37 18.63
C THR A 456 21.09 7.00 18.69
N ASN A 457 20.72 6.19 19.68
CA ASN A 457 21.15 4.81 19.84
C ASN A 457 20.07 3.97 20.56
N LEU A 458 19.33 3.18 19.81
CA LEU A 458 18.37 2.19 20.32
C LEU A 458 19.13 0.91 20.70
N ILE A 459 19.26 0.68 22.01
CA ILE A 459 19.89 -0.51 22.60
C ILE A 459 19.07 -1.75 22.24
N SER A 460 17.76 -1.71 22.48
CA SER A 460 16.84 -2.81 22.17
C SER A 460 15.39 -2.36 22.14
N SER A 461 14.60 -3.00 21.26
CA SER A 461 13.14 -2.92 21.20
C SER A 461 12.48 -4.31 21.19
N ALA A 462 13.21 -5.32 21.67
CA ALA A 462 12.74 -6.70 21.64
C ALA A 462 11.46 -6.87 22.48
N GLY A 463 10.37 -7.31 21.83
CA GLY A 463 9.08 -7.55 22.49
C GLY A 463 8.34 -6.30 22.95
N THR A 464 8.74 -5.11 22.49
CA THR A 464 7.99 -3.86 22.65
C THR A 464 6.66 -3.93 21.91
N LEU A 465 5.59 -3.41 22.50
CA LEU A 465 4.30 -3.21 21.82
C LEU A 465 3.87 -1.74 21.92
N ILE A 466 3.50 -1.17 20.79
CA ILE A 466 2.99 0.20 20.65
C ILE A 466 1.55 0.15 20.12
N ASP A 467 0.62 0.75 20.87
CA ASP A 467 -0.79 0.94 20.50
C ASP A 467 -1.08 2.45 20.40
N ALA A 468 -1.05 2.98 19.19
CA ALA A 468 -1.43 4.36 18.88
C ALA A 468 -1.80 4.50 17.39
N PRO A 469 -2.80 5.35 17.03
CA PRO A 469 -3.14 5.58 15.62
C PRO A 469 -2.04 6.33 14.85
N TYR A 470 -1.25 7.17 15.53
CA TYR A 470 -0.11 7.87 14.96
C TYR A 470 1.18 7.46 15.67
N VAL A 471 2.20 7.12 14.88
CA VAL A 471 3.54 6.79 15.37
C VAL A 471 4.56 7.65 14.64
N GLN A 472 5.53 8.19 15.37
CA GLN A 472 6.73 8.82 14.83
C GLN A 472 7.95 8.10 15.41
N LEU A 473 8.83 7.62 14.53
CA LEU A 473 10.08 6.97 14.92
C LEU A 473 11.25 7.68 14.25
N SER A 474 12.20 8.13 15.04
CA SER A 474 13.51 8.56 14.58
C SER A 474 14.56 7.84 15.42
N ILE A 475 15.08 6.75 14.90
CA ILE A 475 15.88 5.80 15.67
C ILE A 475 17.14 5.43 14.92
N ALA A 476 18.23 5.31 15.65
CA ALA A 476 19.50 4.86 15.11
C ALA A 476 20.08 3.74 15.98
N ASN A 477 20.92 2.88 15.41
CA ASN A 477 21.79 1.99 16.18
C ASN A 477 23.23 2.27 15.75
N THR A 478 24.08 2.69 16.68
CA THR A 478 25.46 3.11 16.36
C THR A 478 26.44 1.95 16.26
N ASN A 479 26.05 0.76 16.73
CA ASN A 479 27.00 -0.32 17.02
C ASN A 479 26.78 -1.58 16.15
N THR A 480 25.57 -1.79 15.60
CA THR A 480 25.16 -3.06 14.97
C THR A 480 23.98 -2.91 14.00
N THR A 481 23.40 -4.05 13.59
CA THR A 481 22.13 -4.15 12.85
C THR A 481 20.94 -3.64 13.68
N LEU A 482 20.20 -2.67 13.13
CA LEU A 482 18.92 -2.21 13.66
C LEU A 482 17.81 -3.15 13.15
N THR A 483 17.18 -3.89 14.06
CA THR A 483 16.04 -4.77 13.72
C THR A 483 14.75 -4.23 14.35
N LEU A 484 13.75 -3.98 13.52
CA LEU A 484 12.44 -3.45 13.94
C LEU A 484 11.37 -4.50 13.68
N THR A 485 10.90 -5.15 14.74
CA THR A 485 9.98 -6.29 14.63
C THR A 485 8.69 -6.04 15.38
N ASN A 486 7.56 -6.06 14.67
CA ASN A 486 6.20 -6.06 15.24
C ASN A 486 5.98 -5.01 16.33
N PHE A 487 6.63 -3.85 16.23
CA PHE A 487 6.58 -2.83 17.27
C PHE A 487 5.22 -2.11 17.28
N ALA A 488 4.52 -2.06 16.15
CA ALA A 488 3.19 -1.43 16.04
C ALA A 488 2.24 -2.32 15.23
N THR A 489 1.00 -2.41 15.68
CA THR A 489 -0.07 -3.09 14.94
C THR A 489 -0.44 -2.33 13.67
N THR A 490 -1.12 -2.97 12.73
CA THR A 490 -1.60 -2.32 11.50
C THR A 490 -2.83 -1.45 11.72
N GLN A 491 -3.61 -1.75 12.76
CA GLN A 491 -4.83 -1.05 13.15
C GLN A 491 -4.98 -1.07 14.67
N VAL A 492 -5.72 -0.09 15.20
CA VAL A 492 -6.06 0.04 16.62
C VAL A 492 -7.58 0.17 16.79
N ALA A 493 -8.11 -0.31 17.92
CA ALA A 493 -9.54 -0.28 18.24
C ALA A 493 -10.00 1.14 18.62
N ARG A 494 -10.21 1.97 17.60
CA ARG A 494 -10.59 3.38 17.70
C ARG A 494 -11.72 3.67 16.72
N PRO A 495 -12.80 4.33 17.14
CA PRO A 495 -13.83 4.76 16.21
C PRO A 495 -13.24 5.76 15.20
N ASN A 496 -13.44 5.52 13.91
CA ASN A 496 -12.95 6.39 12.85
C ASN A 496 -13.90 6.44 11.65
N GLY A 497 -14.23 7.64 11.20
CA GLY A 497 -15.15 7.86 10.08
C GLY A 497 -16.05 9.06 10.30
N THR A 498 -17.16 9.12 9.56
CA THR A 498 -18.16 10.19 9.71
C THR A 498 -19.47 9.66 10.28
N LEU A 499 -20.18 10.54 11.00
CA LEU A 499 -21.51 10.33 11.54
C LEU A 499 -22.41 11.47 11.10
N SER A 500 -23.56 11.16 10.53
CA SER A 500 -24.57 12.13 10.11
C SER A 500 -25.90 11.90 10.83
N PHE A 501 -26.51 12.99 11.27
CA PHE A 501 -27.73 12.99 12.07
C PHE A 501 -28.74 13.98 11.49
N TYR A 502 -29.98 13.53 11.36
CA TYR A 502 -31.12 14.38 11.06
C TYR A 502 -32.26 14.03 12.01
N SER A 503 -32.81 15.00 12.72
CA SER A 503 -33.94 14.79 13.62
C SER A 503 -35.04 15.80 13.36
N THR A 504 -36.26 15.38 13.64
CA THR A 504 -37.44 16.17 13.32
C THR A 504 -38.62 15.78 14.20
N THR A 505 -39.55 16.71 14.42
CA THR A 505 -40.76 16.43 15.23
C THR A 505 -42.00 17.02 14.59
N TRP A 506 -43.13 16.32 14.69
CA TRP A 506 -44.41 16.84 14.22
C TRP A 506 -45.57 16.27 15.02
N THR A 507 -46.74 16.88 14.85
CA THR A 507 -48.00 16.42 15.45
C THR A 507 -49.07 16.25 14.38
N ASN A 508 -49.98 15.31 14.59
CA ASN A 508 -51.20 15.14 13.81
C ASN A 508 -52.32 14.62 14.72
N SER A 509 -53.57 14.66 14.30
CA SER A 509 -54.68 14.12 15.09
C SER A 509 -55.62 13.27 14.24
N VAL A 510 -56.11 12.17 14.82
CA VAL A 510 -57.10 11.28 14.20
C VAL A 510 -58.49 11.78 14.59
N THR A 511 -59.09 12.56 13.70
CA THR A 511 -60.38 13.24 13.90
C THR A 511 -61.59 12.30 13.85
N ASN A 512 -61.45 11.13 13.23
CA ASN A 512 -62.49 10.10 13.17
C ASN A 512 -62.37 9.04 14.29
N ALA A 513 -61.42 9.19 15.22
CA ALA A 513 -61.35 8.35 16.42
C ALA A 513 -62.30 8.90 17.50
N SER A 514 -62.89 8.01 18.30
CA SER A 514 -63.73 8.38 19.44
C SER A 514 -63.14 7.80 20.74
N PRO A 515 -62.61 8.63 21.65
CA PRO A 515 -62.30 10.08 21.51
C PRO A 515 -61.18 10.38 20.50
N GLN A 516 -61.09 11.62 19.99
CA GLN A 516 -60.03 12.07 19.07
C GLN A 516 -58.65 11.72 19.66
N LEU A 517 -57.75 11.19 18.83
CA LEU A 517 -56.39 10.88 19.24
C LEU A 517 -55.43 11.96 18.72
N ASP A 518 -54.54 12.46 19.57
CA ASP A 518 -53.48 13.39 19.19
C ASP A 518 -52.14 12.66 19.18
N LEU A 519 -51.46 12.67 18.05
CA LEU A 519 -50.25 11.93 17.79
C LEU A 519 -49.08 12.90 17.70
N ARG A 520 -48.00 12.61 18.41
CA ARG A 520 -46.73 13.33 18.32
C ARG A 520 -45.64 12.37 17.89
N TYR A 521 -44.87 12.78 16.90
CA TYR A 521 -43.77 12.02 16.33
C TYR A 521 -42.44 12.73 16.59
N HIS A 522 -41.45 11.92 16.91
CA HIS A 522 -40.05 12.26 16.90
C HIS A 522 -39.35 11.22 16.00
N LEU A 523 -38.59 11.70 15.02
CA LEU A 523 -37.80 10.87 14.12
C LEU A 523 -36.36 11.34 14.16
N LEU A 524 -35.45 10.40 14.40
CA LEU A 524 -34.01 10.58 14.27
C LEU A 524 -33.48 9.60 13.21
N ILE A 525 -32.90 10.14 12.15
CA ILE A 525 -32.19 9.40 11.11
C ILE A 525 -30.69 9.54 11.38
N VAL A 526 -30.00 8.41 11.48
CA VAL A 526 -28.56 8.34 11.71
C VAL A 526 -27.91 7.54 10.61
N ASP A 527 -26.96 8.16 9.92
CA ASP A 527 -26.04 7.48 9.01
C ASP A 527 -24.68 7.32 9.68
N ALA A 528 -24.38 6.06 10.05
CA ALA A 528 -23.10 5.61 10.56
C ALA A 528 -22.44 4.61 9.59
N SER A 529 -22.83 4.62 8.31
CA SER A 529 -22.28 3.71 7.28
C SER A 529 -20.79 3.94 6.99
N GLN A 530 -20.29 5.14 7.28
CA GLN A 530 -18.88 5.48 7.14
C GLN A 530 -18.08 5.37 8.44
N LEU A 531 -18.72 5.01 9.57
CA LEU A 531 -18.02 4.81 10.84
C LEU A 531 -17.43 3.40 10.91
N SER A 532 -16.16 3.32 11.30
CA SER A 532 -15.44 2.09 11.58
C SER A 532 -15.07 1.98 13.05
N GLY A 533 -15.10 0.77 13.61
CA GLY A 533 -14.61 0.50 14.97
C GLY A 533 -13.08 0.44 15.10
N VAL A 534 -12.36 0.51 13.98
CA VAL A 534 -10.89 0.45 13.92
C VAL A 534 -10.32 1.62 13.12
N THR A 535 -9.15 2.07 13.52
CA THR A 535 -8.34 3.09 12.85
C THR A 535 -7.04 2.48 12.33
N PRO A 536 -6.65 2.70 11.07
CA PRO A 536 -5.33 2.33 10.58
C PRO A 536 -4.21 3.03 11.35
N VAL A 537 -3.17 2.29 11.72
CA VAL A 537 -1.95 2.90 12.26
C VAL A 537 -1.18 3.53 11.11
N THR A 538 -0.75 4.76 11.31
CA THR A 538 0.07 5.51 10.36
C THR A 538 1.38 5.92 11.01
N LEU A 539 2.48 5.66 10.32
CA LEU A 539 3.79 6.19 10.68
C LEU A 539 3.91 7.54 10.01
N GLN A 540 3.65 8.61 10.76
CA GLN A 540 3.72 9.97 10.23
C GLN A 540 5.12 10.24 9.71
N GLU A 541 6.12 9.98 10.55
CA GLU A 541 7.52 10.06 10.17
C GLU A 541 8.25 8.80 10.60
N PHE A 542 9.02 8.23 9.68
CA PHE A 542 9.87 7.10 9.95
C PHE A 542 11.29 7.40 9.48
N SER A 543 12.21 7.52 10.43
CA SER A 543 13.64 7.63 10.19
C SER A 543 14.37 6.51 10.91
N ALA A 544 15.18 5.76 10.17
CA ALA A 544 15.99 4.67 10.70
C ALA A 544 17.44 4.82 10.20
N ARG A 545 18.41 4.72 11.11
CA ARG A 545 19.85 4.73 10.76
C ARG A 545 20.58 3.55 11.38
N GLY A 546 21.48 2.95 10.62
CA GLY A 546 22.36 1.89 11.10
C GLY A 546 23.17 1.28 9.98
N THR A 547 24.15 0.43 10.31
CA THR A 547 24.95 -0.27 9.28
C THR A 547 24.09 -1.24 8.46
N ASN A 548 23.17 -1.95 9.13
CA ASN A 548 22.14 -2.76 8.51
C ASN A 548 20.79 -2.42 9.15
N VAL A 549 19.74 -2.24 8.35
CA VAL A 549 18.37 -2.01 8.83
C VAL A 549 17.47 -3.14 8.33
N ILE A 550 16.91 -3.91 9.27
CA ILE A 550 15.96 -4.98 9.00
C ILE A 550 14.57 -4.55 9.49
N ILE A 551 13.64 -4.45 8.56
CA ILE A 551 12.26 -4.07 8.80
C ILE A 551 11.39 -5.33 8.77
N ASN A 552 10.75 -5.60 9.89
CA ASN A 552 9.76 -6.66 10.06
C ASN A 552 8.49 -6.08 10.69
N ASN A 553 7.92 -5.08 10.00
CA ASN A 553 6.66 -4.44 10.38
C ASN A 553 5.95 -3.95 9.11
N THR A 554 4.66 -3.68 9.21
CA THR A 554 3.97 -2.87 8.20
C THR A 554 4.25 -1.39 8.46
N LEU A 555 4.84 -0.72 7.47
CA LEU A 555 5.11 0.71 7.44
C LEU A 555 4.08 1.39 6.54
N ASN A 556 2.96 1.81 7.14
CA ASN A 556 1.97 2.65 6.48
C ASN A 556 2.36 4.13 6.67
N ILE A 557 3.08 4.70 5.70
CA ILE A 557 3.69 6.02 5.83
C ILE A 557 2.63 7.11 5.67
N GLY A 558 2.61 8.08 6.58
CA GLY A 558 1.71 9.23 6.56
C GLY A 558 2.32 10.48 5.93
N ARG A 559 3.59 10.80 6.25
CA ARG A 559 4.26 12.01 5.75
C ARG A 559 5.64 11.75 5.15
N SER A 560 6.52 11.06 5.86
CA SER A 560 7.91 10.88 5.42
C SER A 560 8.52 9.55 5.85
N ILE A 561 9.42 9.04 5.00
CA ILE A 561 10.28 7.89 5.26
C ILE A 561 11.70 8.20 4.84
N GLN A 562 12.66 7.89 5.72
CA GLN A 562 14.08 7.90 5.45
C GLN A 562 14.76 6.70 6.14
N VAL A 563 15.45 5.85 5.38
CA VAL A 563 16.29 4.79 5.94
C VAL A 563 17.72 5.03 5.48
N ASP A 564 18.52 5.54 6.40
CA ASP A 564 19.91 5.88 6.22
C ASP A 564 20.79 4.68 6.60
N SER A 565 20.96 3.75 5.64
CA SER A 565 21.72 2.52 5.86
C SER A 565 22.33 2.00 4.55
N PRO A 566 23.58 1.51 4.56
CA PRO A 566 24.16 0.75 3.47
C PRO A 566 23.36 -0.50 3.09
N ALA A 567 22.73 -1.18 4.06
CA ALA A 567 21.98 -2.40 3.81
C ALA A 567 20.55 -2.33 4.39
N VAL A 568 19.55 -2.43 3.52
CA VAL A 568 18.13 -2.37 3.88
C VAL A 568 17.44 -3.68 3.49
N THR A 569 16.77 -4.31 4.45
CA THR A 569 16.02 -5.56 4.24
C THR A 569 14.57 -5.43 4.72
N PHE A 570 13.63 -5.66 3.82
CA PHE A 570 12.21 -5.86 4.11
C PHE A 570 11.93 -7.36 4.25
N SER A 571 11.49 -7.80 5.43
CA SER A 571 11.17 -9.21 5.73
C SER A 571 9.87 -9.66 5.04
N THR A 572 9.61 -10.98 5.02
CA THR A 572 8.43 -11.56 4.34
C THR A 572 7.08 -11.05 4.85
N SER A 573 6.97 -10.74 6.14
CA SER A 573 5.78 -10.15 6.78
C SER A 573 5.76 -8.62 6.76
N SER A 574 6.78 -7.97 6.18
CA SER A 574 6.83 -6.51 6.12
C SER A 574 6.06 -5.97 4.91
N SER A 575 5.53 -4.77 5.07
CA SER A 575 4.90 -4.03 3.97
C SER A 575 5.28 -2.57 4.05
N LEU A 576 5.71 -1.94 2.96
CA LEU A 576 5.88 -0.50 2.84
C LEU A 576 4.77 0.07 1.96
N ILE A 577 3.98 0.99 2.51
CA ILE A 577 2.91 1.67 1.79
C ILE A 577 3.19 3.17 1.86
N LEU A 578 3.44 3.78 0.71
CA LEU A 578 3.65 5.22 0.61
C LEU A 578 2.33 5.96 0.31
N PRO A 579 2.10 7.16 0.86
CA PRO A 579 0.85 7.88 0.69
C PRO A 579 0.76 8.60 -0.66
N LEU A 580 -0.46 8.93 -1.10
CA LEU A 580 -0.70 9.49 -2.45
C LEU A 580 -0.27 10.96 -2.60
N LEU A 581 -0.19 11.70 -1.50
CA LEU A 581 0.04 13.15 -1.50
C LEU A 581 1.42 13.54 -0.95
N THR A 582 1.94 12.76 -0.02
CA THR A 582 3.20 12.95 0.70
C THR A 582 4.13 11.77 0.40
N ALA A 583 5.46 11.94 0.44
CA ALA A 583 6.44 10.87 0.21
C ALA A 583 6.08 9.88 -0.93
N THR A 584 5.70 10.41 -2.10
CA THR A 584 4.95 9.65 -3.11
C THR A 584 5.82 8.79 -4.04
N ASN A 585 7.14 8.98 -3.96
CA ASN A 585 8.16 8.28 -4.71
C ASN A 585 9.11 7.56 -3.74
N LEU A 586 9.73 6.48 -4.22
CA LEU A 586 10.78 5.75 -3.51
C LEU A 586 12.11 5.99 -4.24
N VAL A 587 12.91 6.92 -3.72
CA VAL A 587 14.14 7.44 -4.33
C VAL A 587 15.23 7.68 -3.27
N SER A 588 16.34 8.31 -3.66
CA SER A 588 17.55 8.50 -2.85
C SER A 588 17.30 9.38 -1.64
N THR A 589 16.29 10.24 -1.65
CA THR A 589 15.88 10.99 -0.44
C THR A 589 15.32 10.05 0.64
N ASN A 590 14.69 8.94 0.25
CA ASN A 590 14.22 7.92 1.17
C ASN A 590 15.35 6.98 1.58
N PHE A 591 16.22 6.58 0.64
CA PHE A 591 17.34 5.66 0.88
C PHE A 591 18.67 6.26 0.41
N PRO A 592 19.25 7.22 1.17
CA PRO A 592 20.39 8.02 0.69
C PRO A 592 21.68 7.22 0.50
N ASN A 593 21.96 6.29 1.42
CA ASN A 593 23.23 5.55 1.45
C ASN A 593 23.09 4.07 1.08
N VAL A 594 21.96 3.64 0.49
CA VAL A 594 21.73 2.21 0.24
C VAL A 594 22.62 1.66 -0.88
N GLU A 595 23.33 0.57 -0.56
CA GLU A 595 24.17 -0.23 -1.46
C GLU A 595 23.65 -1.67 -1.62
N TYR A 596 22.98 -2.19 -0.59
CA TYR A 596 22.40 -3.53 -0.56
C TYR A 596 20.90 -3.41 -0.23
N PHE A 597 20.04 -3.68 -1.21
CA PHE A 597 18.60 -3.61 -1.05
C PHE A 597 17.98 -4.99 -1.20
N THR A 598 17.25 -5.47 -0.19
CA THR A 598 16.54 -6.75 -0.24
C THR A 598 15.07 -6.56 0.11
N ASN A 599 14.19 -6.92 -0.82
CA ASN A 599 12.74 -6.98 -0.59
C ASN A 599 12.25 -8.42 -0.61
N LEU A 600 11.76 -8.90 0.54
CA LEU A 600 11.04 -10.18 0.68
C LEU A 600 9.54 -9.98 0.95
N GLY A 601 9.12 -8.75 1.26
CA GLY A 601 7.75 -8.38 1.64
C GLY A 601 7.00 -7.70 0.50
N THR A 602 6.12 -6.74 0.84
CA THR A 602 5.36 -5.95 -0.14
C THR A 602 5.76 -4.49 -0.11
N ILE A 603 6.05 -3.89 -1.27
CA ILE A 603 6.34 -2.46 -1.39
C ILE A 603 5.35 -1.86 -2.40
N ASN A 604 4.58 -0.88 -1.95
CA ASN A 604 3.61 -0.16 -2.75
C ASN A 604 3.96 1.33 -2.80
N VAL A 605 4.39 1.76 -3.98
CA VAL A 605 4.80 3.13 -4.30
C VAL A 605 3.74 3.74 -5.23
N PRO A 606 3.15 4.88 -4.90
CA PRO A 606 2.18 5.54 -5.76
C PRO A 606 2.72 5.86 -7.17
N TYR A 607 3.86 6.56 -7.26
CA TYR A 607 4.38 7.02 -8.55
C TYR A 607 5.68 6.30 -8.93
N GLN A 608 6.84 6.83 -8.56
CA GLN A 608 8.10 6.34 -9.09
C GLN A 608 8.91 5.60 -8.03
N CYS A 609 9.33 4.38 -8.35
CA CYS A 609 10.41 3.69 -7.66
C CYS A 609 11.67 3.81 -8.51
N VAL A 610 12.62 4.67 -8.11
CA VAL A 610 13.87 4.89 -8.82
C VAL A 610 15.01 4.65 -7.84
N LEU A 611 15.67 3.50 -7.95
CA LEU A 611 16.73 3.11 -7.01
C LEU A 611 18.03 2.79 -7.76
N GLY A 612 19.10 3.49 -7.40
CA GLY A 612 20.41 3.41 -8.03
C GLY A 612 20.56 4.27 -9.28
N ASN A 613 19.48 4.57 -10.00
CA ASN A 613 19.47 5.49 -11.15
C ASN A 613 19.30 6.97 -10.75
N ASP A 614 18.90 7.18 -9.50
CA ASP A 614 18.65 8.44 -8.80
C ASP A 614 19.90 9.00 -8.06
N ARG A 615 21.07 8.41 -8.30
CA ARG A 615 22.33 8.75 -7.64
C ARG A 615 23.53 8.48 -8.56
N PRO A 616 24.74 8.99 -8.28
CA PRO A 616 25.90 8.81 -9.16
C PRO A 616 26.38 7.36 -9.28
N THR A 617 26.39 6.61 -8.19
CA THR A 617 26.81 5.20 -8.13
C THR A 617 25.64 4.24 -8.27
N ALA A 618 25.85 3.06 -8.85
CA ALA A 618 24.83 2.01 -8.88
C ALA A 618 24.70 1.36 -7.49
N ILE A 619 23.54 0.76 -7.20
CA ILE A 619 23.39 -0.11 -6.03
C ILE A 619 24.25 -1.36 -6.24
N SER A 620 25.00 -1.81 -5.25
CA SER A 620 25.85 -3.00 -5.38
C SER A 620 24.99 -4.25 -5.62
N ASN A 621 24.03 -4.52 -4.74
CA ASN A 621 23.11 -5.65 -4.86
C ASN A 621 21.65 -5.19 -4.68
N PHE A 622 20.81 -5.47 -5.67
CA PHE A 622 19.37 -5.28 -5.59
C PHE A 622 18.66 -6.62 -5.70
N VAL A 623 17.94 -7.03 -4.66
CA VAL A 623 17.25 -8.31 -4.58
C VAL A 623 15.75 -8.08 -4.35
N ASN A 624 14.91 -8.53 -5.28
CA ASN A 624 13.45 -8.53 -5.12
C ASN A 624 12.88 -9.95 -5.22
N ARG A 625 12.53 -10.53 -4.06
CA ARG A 625 11.83 -11.82 -3.93
C ARG A 625 10.38 -11.68 -3.45
N GLY A 626 9.99 -10.48 -3.04
CA GLY A 626 8.63 -10.11 -2.66
C GLY A 626 7.86 -9.44 -3.80
N VAL A 627 7.00 -8.48 -3.46
CA VAL A 627 6.23 -7.68 -4.42
C VAL A 627 6.72 -6.23 -4.38
N LEU A 628 7.02 -5.67 -5.55
CA LEU A 628 7.28 -4.25 -5.76
C LEU A 628 6.28 -3.71 -6.76
N THR A 629 5.48 -2.74 -6.33
CA THR A 629 4.48 -2.06 -7.17
C THR A 629 4.75 -0.56 -7.22
N ALA A 630 4.75 0.01 -8.42
CA ALA A 630 4.87 1.46 -8.65
C ALA A 630 4.08 1.90 -9.88
N ASN A 631 3.93 3.19 -10.16
CA ASN A 631 3.57 3.62 -11.52
C ASN A 631 4.74 3.46 -12.49
N ASN A 632 5.97 3.70 -12.05
CA ASN A 632 7.19 3.55 -12.84
C ASN A 632 8.29 2.91 -11.99
N ILE A 633 9.02 1.94 -12.55
CA ILE A 633 10.14 1.26 -11.85
C ILE A 633 11.42 1.46 -12.66
N ALA A 634 12.46 2.03 -12.07
CA ALA A 634 13.77 2.20 -12.67
C ALA A 634 14.88 1.81 -11.67
N ILE A 635 15.57 0.71 -11.94
CA ILE A 635 16.59 0.14 -11.05
C ILE A 635 17.94 0.17 -11.76
N ARG A 636 18.98 0.67 -11.08
CA ARG A 636 20.36 0.56 -11.55
C ARG A 636 21.24 -0.11 -10.48
N ALA A 637 21.76 -1.29 -10.79
CA ALA A 637 22.55 -2.09 -9.85
C ALA A 637 23.83 -2.67 -10.50
N LEU A 638 24.77 -3.19 -9.72
CA LEU A 638 25.83 -4.07 -10.24
C LEU A 638 25.29 -5.49 -10.36
N GLU A 639 24.66 -6.01 -9.31
CA GLU A 639 23.95 -7.28 -9.31
C GLU A 639 22.45 -7.04 -9.05
N TYR A 640 21.62 -7.43 -10.00
CA TYR A 640 20.17 -7.43 -9.87
C TYR A 640 19.66 -8.87 -9.82
N GLU A 641 18.97 -9.25 -8.74
CA GLU A 641 18.27 -10.52 -8.63
C GLU A 641 16.77 -10.28 -8.45
N SER A 642 15.95 -10.97 -9.23
CA SER A 642 14.53 -11.04 -8.93
C SER A 642 13.95 -12.43 -9.13
N SER A 643 13.26 -12.89 -8.07
CA SER A 643 12.41 -14.08 -8.09
C SER A 643 10.94 -13.77 -7.80
N GLY A 644 10.66 -12.53 -7.38
CA GLY A 644 9.32 -12.05 -7.03
C GLY A 644 8.64 -11.29 -8.16
N THR A 645 7.76 -10.35 -7.77
CA THR A 645 6.97 -9.53 -8.69
C THR A 645 7.48 -8.09 -8.71
N ASN A 646 7.74 -7.56 -9.90
CA ASN A 646 7.86 -6.13 -10.16
C ASN A 646 6.74 -5.74 -11.13
N GLN A 647 5.82 -4.88 -10.68
CA GLN A 647 4.63 -4.55 -11.45
C GLN A 647 4.40 -3.04 -11.49
N THR A 648 4.12 -2.51 -12.68
CA THR A 648 3.65 -1.13 -12.82
C THR A 648 2.12 -1.05 -12.85
N ARG A 649 1.55 -0.04 -12.20
CA ARG A 649 0.10 0.18 -12.11
C ARG A 649 -0.25 1.66 -12.24
N SER A 650 -1.35 1.97 -12.95
CA SER A 650 -1.92 3.32 -12.97
C SER A 650 -2.66 3.62 -11.68
N LEU A 651 -2.52 4.84 -11.17
CA LEU A 651 -3.31 5.34 -10.03
C LEU A 651 -4.66 5.97 -10.44
N VAL A 652 -4.96 6.07 -11.74
CA VAL A 652 -6.21 6.68 -12.20
C VAL A 652 -7.37 5.72 -11.98
N SER A 653 -8.20 6.00 -10.98
CA SER A 653 -9.45 5.27 -10.71
C SER A 653 -10.40 5.37 -11.90
N GLY A 654 -10.91 4.23 -12.39
CA GLY A 654 -11.92 4.17 -13.44
C GLY A 654 -11.47 3.66 -14.81
N VAL A 655 -10.17 3.35 -15.00
CA VAL A 655 -9.66 2.83 -16.28
C VAL A 655 -9.02 1.44 -16.07
N ASN A 656 -9.79 0.38 -16.36
CA ASN A 656 -9.30 -1.00 -16.43
C ASN A 656 -8.58 -1.24 -17.78
N VAL A 657 -7.44 -0.60 -17.98
CA VAL A 657 -6.43 -1.02 -18.98
C VAL A 657 -5.05 -0.78 -18.37
N GLY A 658 -4.05 -1.58 -18.73
CA GLY A 658 -2.69 -1.57 -18.16
C GLY A 658 -1.96 -0.21 -18.27
N GLY A 659 -2.34 0.76 -17.43
CA GLY A 659 -1.87 2.16 -17.49
C GLY A 659 -0.68 2.48 -16.57
N GLY A 660 0.12 1.48 -16.20
CA GLY A 660 1.42 1.70 -15.56
C GLY A 660 2.45 2.20 -16.58
N GLY A 661 3.50 2.88 -16.12
CA GLY A 661 4.68 3.25 -16.90
C GLY A 661 5.64 2.07 -17.14
N PRO A 662 6.88 2.34 -17.59
CA PRO A 662 7.85 1.31 -17.90
C PRO A 662 8.52 0.70 -16.66
N ILE A 663 9.14 -0.47 -16.88
CA ILE A 663 10.15 -1.05 -15.99
C ILE A 663 11.50 -0.96 -16.70
N SER A 664 12.49 -0.30 -16.08
CA SER A 664 13.86 -0.22 -16.59
C SER A 664 14.84 -0.81 -15.58
N ILE A 665 15.66 -1.76 -16.03
CA ILE A 665 16.70 -2.41 -15.21
C ILE A 665 18.02 -2.25 -15.95
N LEU A 666 18.95 -1.52 -15.33
CA LEU A 666 20.34 -1.39 -15.77
C LEU A 666 21.25 -2.12 -14.76
N ALA A 667 21.95 -3.17 -15.20
CA ALA A 667 22.74 -4.01 -14.32
C ALA A 667 24.14 -4.33 -14.87
N GLY A 668 25.08 -4.74 -14.02
CA GLY A 668 26.21 -5.57 -14.47
C GLY A 668 25.71 -6.97 -14.79
N THR A 669 25.15 -7.64 -13.79
CA THR A 669 24.48 -8.93 -13.89
C THR A 669 23.01 -8.78 -13.53
N ALA A 670 22.11 -9.24 -14.40
CA ALA A 670 20.68 -9.36 -14.13
C ALA A 670 20.27 -10.84 -14.11
N LYS A 671 19.95 -11.36 -12.92
CA LYS A 671 19.45 -12.72 -12.70
C LYS A 671 17.95 -12.68 -12.38
N LEU A 672 17.15 -13.04 -13.37
CA LEU A 672 15.70 -13.16 -13.27
C LEU A 672 15.36 -14.64 -13.08
N ASP A 673 15.29 -15.08 -11.84
CA ASP A 673 15.15 -16.47 -11.45
C ASP A 673 13.91 -16.67 -10.57
N GLY A 674 12.80 -17.05 -11.18
CA GLY A 674 11.52 -17.27 -10.52
C GLY A 674 11.43 -18.50 -9.61
N GLY A 675 12.49 -19.29 -9.45
CA GLY A 675 12.41 -20.48 -8.59
C GLY A 675 11.39 -21.49 -9.11
N SER A 676 10.69 -22.15 -8.19
CA SER A 676 9.53 -23.00 -8.48
C SER A 676 8.22 -22.23 -8.56
N SER A 677 8.15 -21.03 -7.97
CA SER A 677 6.91 -20.24 -7.84
C SER A 677 6.63 -19.34 -9.05
N GLY A 678 7.67 -19.06 -9.86
CA GLY A 678 7.62 -18.14 -10.99
C GLY A 678 7.85 -16.68 -10.56
N GLY A 679 8.67 -15.96 -11.32
CA GLY A 679 8.88 -14.52 -11.17
C GLY A 679 8.05 -13.73 -12.19
N LEU A 680 7.72 -12.47 -11.91
CA LEU A 680 6.92 -11.61 -12.79
C LEU A 680 7.52 -10.21 -12.96
N LEU A 681 7.76 -9.80 -14.21
CA LEU A 681 7.89 -8.40 -14.60
C LEU A 681 6.63 -8.02 -15.39
N SER A 682 5.84 -7.09 -14.87
CA SER A 682 4.58 -6.66 -15.51
C SER A 682 4.56 -5.16 -15.68
N ALA A 683 4.72 -4.66 -16.90
CA ALA A 683 4.69 -3.24 -17.22
C ALA A 683 3.44 -2.86 -18.03
N GLY A 684 2.82 -1.74 -17.69
CA GLY A 684 1.88 -1.06 -18.59
C GLY A 684 2.58 -0.34 -19.74
N GLY A 685 3.80 0.17 -19.50
CA GLY A 685 4.71 0.68 -20.52
C GLY A 685 5.69 -0.40 -20.99
N SER A 686 6.87 -0.01 -21.48
CA SER A 686 7.91 -0.94 -21.94
C SER A 686 8.68 -1.61 -20.78
N ILE A 687 9.28 -2.77 -21.06
CA ILE A 687 10.29 -3.40 -20.22
C ILE A 687 11.65 -3.21 -20.89
N ILE A 688 12.60 -2.59 -20.21
CA ILE A 688 13.95 -2.31 -20.70
C ILE A 688 14.96 -3.04 -19.81
N LEU A 689 15.74 -3.94 -20.39
CA LEU A 689 16.75 -4.76 -19.70
C LEU A 689 18.12 -4.52 -20.34
N ALA A 690 18.93 -3.69 -19.69
CA ALA A 690 20.31 -3.43 -20.09
C ALA A 690 21.24 -4.07 -19.06
N ALA A 691 22.00 -5.08 -19.45
CA ALA A 691 22.95 -5.75 -18.56
C ALA A 691 24.22 -6.18 -19.30
N ASN A 692 25.30 -6.49 -18.60
CA ASN A 692 26.37 -7.27 -19.21
C ASN A 692 25.95 -8.73 -19.34
N ASP A 693 25.43 -9.30 -18.25
CA ASP A 693 24.99 -10.69 -18.17
C ASP A 693 23.51 -10.76 -17.82
N LEU A 694 22.67 -11.30 -18.71
CA LEU A 694 21.23 -11.50 -18.50
C LEU A 694 20.92 -13.00 -18.41
N LYS A 695 20.39 -13.43 -17.27
CA LYS A 695 20.09 -14.84 -16.95
C LYS A 695 18.62 -15.01 -16.62
N LEU A 696 17.92 -15.91 -17.33
CA LEU A 696 16.48 -16.12 -17.21
C LEU A 696 16.13 -17.55 -16.78
N ARG A 697 15.35 -17.70 -15.72
CA ARG A 697 14.78 -19.00 -15.31
C ARG A 697 13.38 -18.84 -14.74
N ASN A 698 12.42 -19.58 -15.29
CA ASN A 698 11.02 -19.60 -14.85
C ASN A 698 10.45 -18.18 -14.57
N HIS A 699 10.73 -17.24 -15.47
CA HIS A 699 10.31 -15.86 -15.31
C HIS A 699 9.30 -15.48 -16.39
N ARG A 700 8.26 -14.74 -16.00
CA ARG A 700 7.27 -14.19 -16.92
C ARG A 700 7.47 -12.70 -17.09
N PHE A 701 7.49 -12.22 -18.34
CA PHE A 701 7.42 -10.80 -18.68
C PHE A 701 6.08 -10.52 -19.34
N VAL A 702 5.42 -9.45 -18.93
CA VAL A 702 4.16 -8.98 -19.52
C VAL A 702 4.28 -7.48 -19.75
N THR A 703 4.16 -7.04 -20.99
CA THR A 703 4.26 -5.62 -21.34
C THR A 703 3.22 -5.23 -22.38
N ALA A 704 2.47 -4.17 -22.10
CA ALA A 704 1.64 -3.53 -23.12
C ALA A 704 2.45 -2.58 -24.03
N GLY A 705 3.72 -2.34 -23.70
CA GLY A 705 4.70 -1.64 -24.52
C GLY A 705 5.64 -2.59 -25.29
N THR A 706 6.88 -2.15 -25.45
CA THR A 706 7.99 -2.93 -26.05
C THR A 706 8.74 -3.73 -24.99
N LEU A 707 9.40 -4.81 -25.39
CA LEU A 707 10.53 -5.39 -24.66
C LEU A 707 11.83 -4.96 -25.34
N GLU A 708 12.76 -4.36 -24.60
CA GLU A 708 14.07 -3.98 -25.11
C GLU A 708 15.16 -4.67 -24.29
N MET A 709 16.03 -5.41 -24.96
CA MET A 709 17.14 -6.14 -24.36
C MET A 709 18.46 -5.69 -24.98
N SER A 710 19.44 -5.40 -24.13
CA SER A 710 20.81 -5.06 -24.55
C SER A 710 21.91 -5.76 -23.73
N PRO A 711 21.90 -7.10 -23.64
CA PRO A 711 22.97 -7.88 -23.00
C PRO A 711 24.28 -7.81 -23.80
N THR A 712 25.40 -7.47 -23.19
CA THR A 712 26.70 -7.34 -23.91
C THR A 712 27.58 -8.60 -23.83
N ASN A 713 27.66 -9.27 -22.67
CA ASN A 713 28.50 -10.45 -22.46
C ASN A 713 27.73 -11.75 -22.67
N SER A 714 26.66 -11.98 -21.89
CA SER A 714 25.89 -13.22 -21.96
C SER A 714 24.39 -12.99 -21.90
N LEU A 715 23.65 -13.79 -22.68
CA LEU A 715 22.20 -13.90 -22.64
C LEU A 715 21.85 -15.38 -22.52
N THR A 716 21.44 -15.83 -21.34
CA THR A 716 21.24 -17.26 -21.10
C THR A 716 19.90 -17.54 -20.44
N ASP A 717 19.31 -18.65 -20.81
CA ASP A 717 18.24 -19.29 -20.05
C ASP A 717 18.62 -20.71 -19.60
N THR A 718 17.67 -21.45 -19.04
CA THR A 718 17.89 -22.83 -18.61
C THR A 718 17.79 -23.88 -19.73
N GLY A 719 17.79 -23.46 -21.00
CA GLY A 719 17.72 -24.37 -22.15
C GLY A 719 16.53 -25.34 -22.06
N ALA A 720 16.81 -26.64 -22.15
CA ALA A 720 15.81 -27.70 -22.24
C ALA A 720 14.73 -27.73 -21.13
N SER A 721 15.05 -27.20 -19.95
CA SER A 721 14.12 -27.13 -18.81
C SER A 721 13.49 -25.74 -18.62
N GLY A 722 13.64 -24.83 -19.59
CA GLY A 722 13.15 -23.46 -19.52
C GLY A 722 11.63 -23.34 -19.68
N THR A 723 11.03 -22.52 -18.83
CA THR A 723 9.60 -22.16 -18.84
C THR A 723 9.41 -20.64 -18.94
N ASN A 724 10.42 -19.93 -19.44
CA ASN A 724 10.34 -18.47 -19.55
C ASN A 724 9.27 -18.08 -20.58
N ARG A 725 8.41 -17.13 -20.20
CA ARG A 725 7.33 -16.63 -21.04
C ARG A 725 7.38 -15.12 -21.13
N ILE A 726 7.36 -14.59 -22.35
CA ILE A 726 7.38 -13.15 -22.59
C ILE A 726 6.15 -12.80 -23.43
N ASP A 727 5.26 -11.99 -22.89
CA ASP A 727 4.06 -11.48 -23.56
C ASP A 727 4.29 -9.99 -23.90
N VAL A 728 4.35 -9.64 -25.19
CA VAL A 728 4.59 -8.26 -25.69
C VAL A 728 3.50 -7.82 -26.66
N ALA A 729 3.10 -6.54 -26.58
CA ALA A 729 2.10 -5.96 -27.49
C ALA A 729 2.71 -5.07 -28.59
N LEU A 730 3.74 -4.28 -28.28
CA LEU A 730 4.36 -3.33 -29.23
C LEU A 730 5.71 -3.80 -29.78
N GLY A 731 6.00 -5.09 -29.66
CA GLY A 731 7.17 -5.74 -30.25
C GLY A 731 8.33 -5.90 -29.27
N PHE A 732 9.42 -6.45 -29.77
CA PHE A 732 10.62 -6.71 -28.97
C PHE A 732 11.89 -6.38 -29.74
N SER A 733 12.94 -6.01 -29.02
CA SER A 733 14.24 -5.70 -29.58
C SER A 733 15.38 -6.37 -28.81
N LEU A 734 16.34 -6.91 -29.55
CA LEU A 734 17.68 -7.21 -29.08
C LEU A 734 18.63 -6.25 -29.81
N LEU A 735 19.14 -5.24 -29.09
CA LEU A 735 19.86 -4.11 -29.69
C LEU A 735 21.33 -4.39 -29.97
N VAL A 736 21.90 -5.43 -29.35
CA VAL A 736 23.29 -5.86 -29.51
C VAL A 736 23.35 -7.38 -29.47
N LYS A 737 24.21 -7.99 -30.28
CA LYS A 737 24.48 -9.43 -30.19
C LYS A 737 25.39 -9.66 -28.98
N PRO A 738 24.95 -10.41 -27.95
CA PRO A 738 25.82 -10.75 -26.83
C PRO A 738 26.99 -11.63 -27.29
N ALA A 739 28.10 -11.60 -26.57
CA ALA A 739 29.27 -12.43 -26.89
C ALA A 739 28.97 -13.95 -26.83
N SER A 740 28.02 -14.36 -25.97
CA SER A 740 27.59 -15.75 -25.83
C SER A 740 26.14 -15.89 -25.38
N GLY A 741 25.58 -17.09 -25.60
CA GLY A 741 24.29 -17.49 -25.07
C GLY A 741 23.10 -17.38 -26.03
N ASP A 742 22.02 -18.06 -25.64
CA ASP A 742 20.80 -18.26 -26.38
C ASP A 742 19.59 -18.29 -25.43
N LEU A 743 18.40 -18.22 -26.00
CA LEU A 743 17.08 -18.22 -25.35
C LEU A 743 16.24 -19.45 -25.76
N LEU A 744 16.87 -20.62 -25.88
CA LEU A 744 16.23 -21.86 -26.39
C LEU A 744 15.15 -22.43 -25.46
N GLY A 745 15.15 -22.06 -24.17
CA GLY A 745 14.12 -22.36 -23.18
C GLY A 745 13.08 -21.25 -22.99
N THR A 746 13.03 -20.27 -23.90
CA THR A 746 12.16 -19.09 -23.79
C THR A 746 11.13 -19.06 -24.90
N THR A 747 9.88 -18.72 -24.55
CA THR A 747 8.82 -18.43 -25.51
C THR A 747 8.48 -16.94 -25.51
N ILE A 748 8.54 -16.30 -26.67
CA ILE A 748 8.04 -14.93 -26.88
C ILE A 748 6.70 -14.98 -27.62
N TYR A 749 5.68 -14.36 -27.04
CA TYR A 749 4.36 -14.13 -27.59
C TYR A 749 4.24 -12.67 -27.99
N THR A 750 4.07 -12.41 -29.28
CA THR A 750 3.73 -11.08 -29.78
C THR A 750 2.29 -11.07 -30.25
N THR A 751 1.48 -10.18 -29.69
CA THR A 751 0.12 -9.92 -30.15
C THR A 751 0.03 -8.51 -30.73
N ALA A 752 -0.36 -8.39 -31.99
CA ALA A 752 -0.50 -7.09 -32.63
C ALA A 752 -1.81 -6.40 -32.21
N PRO A 753 -1.77 -5.11 -31.78
CA PRO A 753 -2.97 -4.33 -31.57
C PRO A 753 -3.69 -4.00 -32.89
N PHE A 754 -4.98 -3.66 -32.81
CA PHE A 754 -5.81 -3.32 -33.96
C PHE A 754 -5.23 -2.18 -34.82
N ASN A 755 -5.09 -2.43 -36.12
CA ASN A 755 -4.53 -1.56 -37.15
C ASN A 755 -3.17 -0.94 -36.76
N ARG A 756 -2.25 -1.76 -36.25
CA ARG A 756 -0.88 -1.34 -35.90
C ARG A 756 0.19 -2.12 -36.67
N ASN A 757 1.26 -1.40 -37.02
CA ASN A 757 2.53 -1.99 -37.42
C ASN A 757 3.43 -2.15 -36.18
N VAL A 758 3.78 -3.38 -35.84
CA VAL A 758 4.55 -3.74 -34.65
C VAL A 758 5.98 -4.11 -35.08
N PRO A 759 6.99 -3.29 -34.75
CA PRO A 759 8.37 -3.54 -35.14
C PRO A 759 9.09 -4.50 -34.17
N HIS A 760 9.87 -5.39 -34.75
CA HIS A 760 10.80 -6.30 -34.09
C HIS A 760 12.21 -6.02 -34.60
N VAL A 761 13.17 -6.00 -33.69
CA VAL A 761 14.57 -5.72 -34.03
C VAL A 761 15.47 -6.80 -33.43
N TRP A 762 16.38 -7.37 -34.22
CA TRP A 762 17.26 -8.42 -33.72
C TRP A 762 18.69 -8.24 -34.22
N ALA A 763 19.65 -8.48 -33.33
CA ALA A 763 21.08 -8.29 -33.60
C ALA A 763 21.82 -9.60 -33.96
N GLY A 764 21.13 -10.75 -33.97
CA GLY A 764 21.73 -12.05 -34.31
C GLY A 764 22.43 -12.03 -35.67
N ALA A 765 23.52 -12.80 -35.81
CA ALA A 765 24.30 -12.87 -37.04
C ALA A 765 23.60 -13.78 -38.06
N ASN A 766 23.56 -13.37 -39.34
CA ASN A 766 23.14 -14.25 -40.42
C ASN A 766 24.26 -15.26 -40.72
N LEU A 767 23.99 -16.55 -40.52
CA LEU A 767 24.94 -17.66 -40.75
C LEU A 767 24.42 -18.59 -41.86
N GLY A 768 23.28 -18.27 -42.48
CA GLY A 768 22.61 -19.18 -43.40
C GLY A 768 21.70 -20.20 -42.69
N PRO A 769 21.01 -21.05 -43.46
CA PRO A 769 20.12 -22.09 -42.93
C PRO A 769 20.92 -23.28 -42.38
N VAL A 770 21.71 -23.07 -41.33
CA VAL A 770 22.61 -24.06 -40.73
C VAL A 770 22.40 -24.18 -39.22
N ALA A 771 22.66 -25.36 -38.66
CA ALA A 771 22.47 -25.63 -37.23
C ALA A 771 23.36 -24.76 -36.32
N SER A 772 24.52 -24.28 -36.79
CA SER A 772 25.40 -23.39 -36.02
C SER A 772 24.77 -22.03 -35.71
N GLY A 773 23.70 -21.65 -36.41
CA GLY A 773 22.88 -20.47 -36.09
C GLY A 773 22.15 -20.52 -34.75
N TYR A 774 22.02 -21.71 -34.15
CA TYR A 774 21.33 -21.94 -32.89
C TYR A 774 22.25 -21.96 -31.65
N THR A 775 23.52 -21.63 -31.83
CA THR A 775 24.55 -21.68 -30.78
C THR A 775 25.27 -20.34 -30.68
N ASN A 776 25.22 -19.70 -29.51
CA ASN A 776 25.83 -18.40 -29.23
C ASN A 776 25.45 -17.32 -30.26
N ASN A 777 24.18 -17.29 -30.64
CA ASN A 777 23.66 -16.35 -31.62
C ASN A 777 22.37 -15.67 -31.17
N ALA A 778 22.06 -15.74 -29.87
CA ALA A 778 20.77 -15.34 -29.33
C ALA A 778 19.61 -16.04 -30.05
N ALA A 779 19.73 -17.36 -30.26
CA ALA A 779 18.65 -18.15 -30.83
C ALA A 779 17.48 -18.29 -29.84
N LEU A 780 16.25 -18.36 -30.33
CA LEU A 780 15.04 -18.39 -29.52
C LEU A 780 14.37 -19.76 -29.56
N GLY A 781 13.84 -20.22 -28.42
CA GLY A 781 13.12 -21.50 -28.32
C GLY A 781 11.80 -21.50 -29.10
N ARG A 782 10.90 -20.58 -28.77
CA ARG A 782 9.62 -20.48 -29.48
C ARG A 782 9.22 -19.03 -29.70
N LEU A 783 8.76 -18.73 -30.91
CA LEU A 783 8.21 -17.44 -31.29
C LEU A 783 6.77 -17.61 -31.74
N LEU A 784 5.84 -17.06 -30.99
CA LEU A 784 4.43 -16.98 -31.38
C LEU A 784 4.12 -15.57 -31.89
N LEU A 785 3.63 -15.50 -33.11
CA LEU A 785 3.19 -14.29 -33.78
C LEU A 785 1.67 -14.36 -34.01
N ASP A 786 0.93 -13.43 -33.41
CA ASP A 786 -0.53 -13.36 -33.51
C ASP A 786 -0.98 -11.96 -33.96
N THR A 787 -1.66 -11.92 -35.10
CA THR A 787 -2.28 -10.70 -35.65
C THR A 787 -3.79 -10.62 -35.39
N GLY A 788 -4.34 -11.51 -34.55
CA GLY A 788 -5.76 -11.61 -34.25
C GLY A 788 -6.56 -12.18 -35.43
N THR A 789 -7.86 -12.41 -35.23
CA THR A 789 -8.76 -13.03 -36.22
C THR A 789 -9.71 -12.04 -36.91
N ALA A 790 -9.63 -10.76 -36.55
CA ALA A 790 -10.52 -9.74 -37.10
C ALA A 790 -10.19 -9.48 -38.58
N ALA A 791 -11.08 -9.91 -39.48
CA ALA A 791 -10.89 -9.80 -40.93
C ALA A 791 -10.74 -8.34 -41.44
N ILE A 792 -11.21 -7.35 -40.68
CA ILE A 792 -11.05 -5.93 -41.00
C ILE A 792 -9.73 -5.33 -40.49
N SER A 793 -8.96 -6.07 -39.69
CA SER A 793 -7.73 -5.57 -39.10
C SER A 793 -6.58 -5.64 -40.10
N GLN A 794 -5.82 -4.56 -40.22
CA GLN A 794 -4.60 -4.44 -41.02
C GLN A 794 -3.36 -4.50 -40.12
N ASN A 795 -3.41 -5.36 -39.10
CA ASN A 795 -2.33 -5.56 -38.14
C ASN A 795 -1.09 -6.09 -38.87
N ARG A 796 0.09 -5.53 -38.66
CA ARG A 796 1.30 -5.98 -39.33
C ARG A 796 2.44 -6.16 -38.35
N LEU A 797 3.16 -7.27 -38.44
CA LEU A 797 4.40 -7.51 -37.71
C LEU A 797 5.56 -7.29 -38.66
N SER A 798 6.56 -6.50 -38.26
CA SER A 798 7.71 -6.17 -39.11
C SER A 798 9.03 -6.51 -38.42
N PHE A 799 9.92 -7.25 -39.07
CA PHE A 799 11.23 -7.64 -38.55
C PHE A 799 12.35 -6.92 -39.30
N ARG A 800 13.35 -6.43 -38.56
CA ARG A 800 14.54 -5.79 -39.14
C ARG A 800 15.81 -6.07 -38.35
N GLY A 801 16.95 -6.03 -39.03
CA GLY A 801 18.27 -6.13 -38.43
C GLY A 801 18.74 -4.81 -37.83
N ILE A 802 19.65 -4.87 -36.86
CA ILE A 802 20.40 -3.70 -36.35
C ILE A 802 21.48 -3.25 -37.34
N GLY A 803 22.16 -4.21 -37.97
CA GLY A 803 23.21 -4.02 -38.95
C GLY A 803 22.73 -4.17 -40.39
N THR A 804 23.67 -4.45 -41.30
CA THR A 804 23.40 -4.59 -42.74
C THR A 804 22.91 -5.99 -43.13
N ASP A 805 23.19 -7.01 -42.32
CA ASP A 805 22.79 -8.40 -42.53
C ASP A 805 22.68 -9.13 -41.19
N ASN A 806 21.46 -9.32 -40.71
CA ASN A 806 21.15 -10.00 -39.46
C ASN A 806 20.17 -11.16 -39.66
N ALA A 807 20.09 -12.01 -38.65
CA ALA A 807 19.10 -13.06 -38.62
C ALA A 807 18.58 -13.37 -37.22
N LEU A 808 17.36 -13.88 -37.16
CA LEU A 808 16.74 -14.47 -35.98
C LEU A 808 16.53 -15.96 -36.24
N TYR A 809 17.12 -16.81 -35.40
CA TYR A 809 16.93 -18.26 -35.41
C TYR A 809 15.91 -18.63 -34.34
N VAL A 810 14.86 -19.34 -34.74
CA VAL A 810 13.79 -19.79 -33.87
C VAL A 810 13.70 -21.31 -33.97
N ASP A 811 13.68 -22.01 -32.84
CA ASP A 811 13.50 -23.46 -32.83
C ASP A 811 12.08 -23.81 -33.30
N TYR A 812 11.05 -23.19 -32.71
CA TYR A 812 9.66 -23.34 -33.16
C TYR A 812 8.97 -22.00 -33.49
N LEU A 813 8.56 -21.81 -34.74
CA LEU A 813 7.77 -20.66 -35.19
C LEU A 813 6.28 -20.99 -35.16
N GLU A 814 5.48 -20.17 -34.50
CA GLU A 814 4.04 -20.35 -34.44
C GLU A 814 3.32 -19.13 -35.00
N LEU A 815 2.47 -19.37 -35.99
CA LEU A 815 1.65 -18.36 -36.64
C LEU A 815 0.20 -18.52 -36.18
N ALA A 816 -0.40 -17.43 -35.73
CA ALA A 816 -1.79 -17.38 -35.28
C ALA A 816 -2.53 -16.21 -35.92
N GLY A 817 -3.87 -16.24 -35.83
CA GLY A 817 -4.70 -15.20 -36.41
C GLY A 817 -4.62 -15.16 -37.94
N THR A 818 -4.66 -13.96 -38.52
CA THR A 818 -4.64 -13.77 -39.98
C THR A 818 -3.35 -14.27 -40.64
N LEU A 819 -2.23 -14.39 -39.90
CA LEU A 819 -0.97 -14.91 -40.43
C LEU A 819 -1.06 -16.34 -40.98
N THR A 820 -2.03 -17.14 -40.52
CA THR A 820 -2.24 -18.51 -41.00
C THR A 820 -2.80 -18.59 -42.41
N ASN A 821 -3.46 -17.53 -42.88
CA ASN A 821 -4.15 -17.50 -44.18
C ASN A 821 -3.65 -16.38 -45.11
N ASP A 822 -3.03 -15.32 -44.58
CA ASP A 822 -2.52 -14.18 -45.34
C ASP A 822 -1.19 -13.69 -44.76
N LEU A 823 -0.13 -14.48 -44.99
CA LEU A 823 1.20 -14.20 -44.45
C LEU A 823 1.80 -12.91 -45.01
N VAL A 824 1.68 -12.66 -46.31
CA VAL A 824 2.40 -11.60 -47.03
C VAL A 824 1.92 -10.20 -46.63
N ASN A 825 0.63 -10.02 -46.33
CA ASN A 825 0.09 -8.72 -45.92
C ASN A 825 0.33 -8.42 -44.44
N HIS A 826 0.54 -9.46 -43.62
CA HIS A 826 0.57 -9.34 -42.16
C HIS A 826 1.96 -9.57 -41.54
N LEU A 827 2.90 -10.19 -42.24
CA LEU A 827 4.30 -10.36 -41.84
C LEU A 827 5.25 -9.75 -42.87
N PHE A 828 6.08 -8.82 -42.40
CA PHE A 828 7.08 -8.16 -43.21
C PHE A 828 8.48 -8.39 -42.62
N ILE A 829 9.46 -8.71 -43.46
CA ILE A 829 10.86 -8.87 -43.06
C ILE A 829 11.69 -7.94 -43.97
N ASP A 830 12.43 -7.02 -43.36
CA ASP A 830 13.29 -6.06 -44.06
C ASP A 830 14.44 -6.75 -44.81
N THR A 831 15.02 -6.06 -45.79
CA THR A 831 16.10 -6.61 -46.63
C THR A 831 17.39 -6.92 -45.88
N ASN A 832 17.59 -6.32 -44.70
CA ASN A 832 18.75 -6.57 -43.83
C ASN A 832 18.50 -7.68 -42.79
N MET A 833 17.42 -8.45 -42.92
CA MET A 833 17.00 -9.45 -41.95
C MET A 833 16.53 -10.75 -42.62
N THR A 834 16.87 -11.88 -42.02
CA THR A 834 16.32 -13.20 -42.37
C THR A 834 15.80 -13.90 -41.11
N LEU A 835 14.63 -14.53 -41.17
CA LEU A 835 14.09 -15.34 -40.09
C LEU A 835 14.26 -16.82 -40.44
N TYR A 836 15.09 -17.49 -39.67
CA TYR A 836 15.33 -18.93 -39.75
C TYR A 836 14.47 -19.64 -38.70
N PHE A 837 13.79 -20.71 -39.11
CA PHE A 837 12.98 -21.52 -38.20
C PHE A 837 13.26 -23.01 -38.41
N ALA A 838 13.22 -23.81 -37.34
CA ALA A 838 13.46 -25.25 -37.46
C ALA A 838 12.16 -26.04 -37.68
N ASN A 839 11.05 -25.57 -37.15
CA ASN A 839 9.71 -26.08 -37.45
C ASN A 839 8.65 -24.99 -37.27
N ALA A 840 7.45 -25.24 -37.75
CA ALA A 840 6.29 -24.39 -37.54
C ALA A 840 4.98 -25.19 -37.35
N ASN A 841 3.92 -24.50 -36.93
CA ASN A 841 2.56 -25.05 -36.85
C ASN A 841 1.86 -25.17 -38.23
N VAL A 842 2.51 -24.69 -39.29
CA VAL A 842 2.14 -24.87 -40.70
C VAL A 842 3.30 -25.56 -41.42
N SER A 843 3.08 -26.09 -42.64
CA SER A 843 4.13 -26.81 -43.38
C SER A 843 5.41 -25.98 -43.52
N PRO A 844 6.56 -26.44 -42.97
CA PRO A 844 7.84 -25.77 -43.12
C PRO A 844 8.28 -25.63 -44.58
N GLU A 845 7.98 -26.61 -45.42
CA GLU A 845 8.26 -26.60 -46.85
C GLU A 845 7.48 -25.50 -47.58
N ALA A 846 6.24 -25.23 -47.17
CA ALA A 846 5.44 -24.15 -47.74
C ALA A 846 5.94 -22.75 -47.32
N LEU A 847 6.54 -22.66 -46.13
CA LEU A 847 7.13 -21.41 -45.60
C LEU A 847 8.54 -21.14 -46.13
N ASP A 848 9.34 -22.16 -46.44
CA ASP A 848 10.71 -21.98 -46.91
C ASP A 848 10.75 -21.22 -48.25
N GLY A 849 11.52 -20.14 -48.30
CA GLY A 849 11.64 -19.28 -49.47
C GLY A 849 10.57 -18.17 -49.55
N GLN A 850 9.58 -18.15 -48.67
CA GLN A 850 8.55 -17.10 -48.63
C GLN A 850 9.15 -15.72 -48.28
N LEU A 851 8.33 -14.68 -48.52
CA LEU A 851 8.67 -13.28 -48.25
C LEU A 851 9.95 -12.82 -48.97
N GLY A 852 10.18 -13.32 -50.19
CA GLY A 852 11.38 -13.00 -50.98
C GLY A 852 12.64 -13.72 -50.49
N GLY A 853 12.51 -14.96 -50.01
CA GLY A 853 13.64 -15.75 -49.51
C GLY A 853 14.06 -15.44 -48.07
N ARG A 854 13.24 -14.71 -47.32
CA ARG A 854 13.57 -14.22 -45.96
C ARG A 854 12.97 -15.07 -44.84
N LEU A 855 12.07 -15.98 -45.14
CA LEU A 855 11.71 -17.10 -44.27
C LEU A 855 12.44 -18.34 -44.75
N ARG A 856 13.27 -18.93 -43.91
CA ARG A 856 14.14 -20.05 -44.30
C ARG A 856 14.08 -21.20 -43.31
N TRP A 857 13.83 -22.41 -43.81
CA TRP A 857 13.75 -23.60 -42.98
C TRP A 857 15.14 -24.19 -42.70
N VAL A 858 15.47 -24.42 -41.43
CA VAL A 858 16.71 -25.08 -40.99
C VAL A 858 16.42 -26.54 -40.66
N LYS A 859 16.18 -27.32 -41.72
CA LYS A 859 15.76 -28.74 -41.65
C LYS A 859 16.71 -29.65 -40.88
N ASP A 860 18.01 -29.33 -40.85
CA ASP A 860 19.04 -30.16 -40.22
C ASP A 860 19.28 -29.81 -38.74
N TYR A 861 18.60 -28.79 -38.22
CA TYR A 861 18.62 -28.49 -36.79
C TYR A 861 17.50 -29.24 -36.07
N ALA A 862 17.87 -30.02 -35.04
CA ALA A 862 16.95 -30.75 -34.19
C ALA A 862 17.01 -30.19 -32.76
N GLY A 863 16.15 -29.21 -32.48
CA GLY A 863 16.16 -28.45 -31.24
C GLY A 863 15.44 -29.12 -30.06
N LEU A 864 15.13 -28.32 -29.05
CA LEU A 864 14.37 -28.74 -27.89
C LEU A 864 12.90 -28.99 -28.25
N ASN A 865 12.32 -28.07 -29.02
CA ASN A 865 10.91 -28.07 -29.39
C ASN A 865 10.65 -28.85 -30.70
N THR A 866 11.72 -29.20 -31.44
CA THR A 866 11.62 -29.75 -32.79
C THR A 866 12.37 -31.05 -33.01
N GLY A 867 13.21 -31.49 -32.08
CA GLY A 867 13.98 -32.72 -32.22
C GLY A 867 13.24 -33.96 -31.73
N VAL A 868 13.36 -35.06 -32.46
CA VAL A 868 12.88 -36.39 -32.09
C VAL A 868 14.01 -37.41 -32.27
N ASP A 869 14.07 -38.40 -31.40
CA ASP A 869 15.06 -39.48 -31.47
C ASP A 869 14.60 -40.55 -32.47
N VAL A 870 15.45 -40.86 -33.44
CA VAL A 870 15.22 -41.90 -34.46
C VAL A 870 16.32 -42.95 -34.38
N ARG A 871 15.94 -44.22 -34.40
CA ARG A 871 16.86 -45.35 -34.31
C ARG A 871 17.25 -45.83 -35.71
N LEU A 872 18.55 -45.89 -35.96
CA LEU A 872 19.14 -46.41 -37.20
C LEU A 872 19.29 -47.95 -37.13
N PRO A 873 19.41 -48.65 -38.28
CA PRO A 873 19.53 -50.11 -38.37
C PRO A 873 20.78 -50.66 -37.68
N ASP A 874 21.86 -49.88 -37.64
CA ASP A 874 23.09 -50.22 -36.94
C ASP A 874 22.98 -50.13 -35.40
N GLY A 875 21.81 -49.77 -34.90
CA GLY A 875 21.48 -49.67 -33.48
C GLY A 875 21.78 -48.32 -32.85
N ARG A 876 22.34 -47.34 -33.58
CA ARG A 876 22.53 -45.97 -33.11
C ARG A 876 21.21 -45.21 -33.06
N THR A 877 21.14 -44.19 -32.20
CA THR A 877 20.03 -43.22 -32.18
C THR A 877 20.56 -41.87 -32.62
N VAL A 878 19.91 -41.25 -33.59
CA VAL A 878 20.19 -39.90 -34.06
C VAL A 878 19.01 -38.99 -33.71
N LYS A 879 19.30 -37.74 -33.34
CA LYS A 879 18.28 -36.74 -33.09
C LYS A 879 18.02 -35.97 -34.38
N VAL A 880 16.80 -36.07 -34.90
CA VAL A 880 16.40 -35.47 -36.18
C VAL A 880 15.29 -34.46 -35.96
N ASN A 881 15.18 -33.51 -36.88
CA ASN A 881 14.07 -32.59 -36.89
C ASN A 881 12.76 -33.33 -37.21
N VAL A 882 11.72 -33.12 -36.40
CA VAL A 882 10.43 -33.80 -36.52
C VAL A 882 9.69 -33.44 -37.81
N ALA A 883 9.86 -32.23 -38.34
CA ALA A 883 9.31 -31.86 -39.64
C ALA A 883 10.09 -32.49 -40.79
N LYS A 884 11.42 -32.62 -40.67
CA LYS A 884 12.22 -33.37 -41.64
C LYS A 884 11.78 -34.83 -41.67
N LEU A 885 11.62 -35.47 -40.50
CA LEU A 885 11.13 -36.84 -40.39
C LEU A 885 9.74 -37.02 -41.00
N ASN A 886 8.82 -36.08 -40.78
CA ASN A 886 7.45 -36.16 -41.31
C ASN A 886 7.27 -35.47 -42.67
N SER A 887 8.36 -35.18 -43.39
CA SER A 887 8.27 -34.49 -44.67
C SER A 887 7.64 -35.38 -45.72
N GLN A 888 6.66 -34.86 -46.45
CA GLN A 888 6.04 -35.53 -47.60
C GLN A 888 6.74 -35.20 -48.92
N VAL A 889 7.82 -34.42 -48.87
CA VAL A 889 8.56 -33.95 -50.04
C VAL A 889 10.00 -34.46 -50.03
N LEU A 890 10.64 -34.44 -48.86
CA LEU A 890 12.00 -34.92 -48.72
C LEU A 890 12.04 -36.45 -48.64
N ASP A 891 12.98 -37.02 -49.36
CA ASP A 891 13.41 -38.42 -49.30
C ASP A 891 14.92 -38.34 -49.00
N SER A 892 15.25 -38.52 -47.72
CA SER A 892 16.56 -38.15 -47.15
C SER A 892 17.67 -39.19 -47.36
N ASP A 893 17.31 -40.44 -47.62
CA ASP A 893 18.23 -41.53 -47.96
C ASP A 893 18.17 -41.93 -49.44
N ALA A 894 17.25 -41.35 -50.21
CA ALA A 894 17.13 -41.52 -51.65
C ALA A 894 16.82 -42.93 -52.13
N ASP A 895 15.98 -43.64 -51.37
CA ASP A 895 15.47 -44.95 -51.74
C ASP A 895 14.20 -44.90 -52.61
N GLY A 896 13.63 -43.69 -52.80
CA GLY A 896 12.42 -43.44 -53.57
C GLY A 896 11.15 -43.27 -52.73
N VAL A 897 11.23 -43.36 -51.40
CA VAL A 897 10.12 -43.17 -50.47
C VAL A 897 10.33 -41.87 -49.68
N VAL A 898 9.31 -41.02 -49.65
CA VAL A 898 9.38 -39.77 -48.87
C VAL A 898 9.37 -40.07 -47.37
N ASN A 899 10.08 -39.25 -46.59
CA ASN A 899 10.35 -39.51 -45.17
C ASN A 899 9.09 -39.85 -44.35
N ALA A 900 7.97 -39.16 -44.59
CA ALA A 900 6.72 -39.39 -43.87
C ALA A 900 6.10 -40.79 -44.07
N SER A 901 6.45 -41.47 -45.16
CA SER A 901 5.94 -42.81 -45.51
C SER A 901 7.04 -43.87 -45.45
N ASP A 902 8.24 -43.49 -45.05
CA ASP A 902 9.41 -44.36 -44.99
C ASP A 902 9.63 -44.89 -43.57
N LEU A 903 9.96 -46.17 -43.46
CA LEU A 903 10.32 -46.83 -42.20
C LEU A 903 11.79 -46.59 -41.82
N SER A 904 12.62 -46.17 -42.78
CA SER A 904 14.07 -46.04 -42.70
C SER A 904 14.64 -44.71 -43.27
N PRO A 905 14.00 -43.53 -43.06
CA PRO A 905 14.30 -42.29 -43.80
C PRO A 905 15.70 -41.70 -43.65
N PHE A 906 16.56 -42.28 -42.81
CA PHE A 906 17.89 -41.77 -42.52
C PHE A 906 18.96 -42.87 -42.54
N ASP A 907 18.72 -44.00 -43.23
CA ASP A 907 19.65 -45.13 -43.30
C ASP A 907 20.91 -44.84 -44.16
N GLY A 908 20.88 -43.71 -44.87
CA GLY A 908 21.98 -43.21 -45.67
C GLY A 908 21.84 -43.56 -47.14
N ILE A 909 22.47 -42.75 -47.99
CA ILE A 909 22.27 -42.78 -49.43
C ILE A 909 23.08 -43.91 -50.05
N ILE A 910 22.38 -44.86 -50.67
CA ILE A 910 23.00 -45.90 -51.48
C ILE A 910 23.31 -45.32 -52.85
N ILE A 911 24.59 -45.06 -53.10
CA ILE A 911 25.05 -44.55 -54.40
C ILE A 911 25.21 -45.72 -55.39
N ASP A 912 24.16 -46.03 -56.15
CA ASP A 912 24.25 -46.90 -57.33
C ASP A 912 24.68 -46.08 -58.55
N SER A 913 26.00 -46.06 -58.80
CA SER A 913 26.57 -45.28 -59.91
C SER A 913 26.74 -46.11 -61.17
N ARG A 914 26.31 -45.58 -62.32
CA ARG A 914 26.54 -46.16 -63.65
C ARG A 914 27.44 -45.26 -64.47
N VAL A 915 28.48 -45.85 -65.05
CA VAL A 915 29.39 -45.16 -65.98
C VAL A 915 29.07 -45.60 -67.40
N THR A 916 28.78 -44.63 -68.27
CA THR A 916 28.64 -44.86 -69.72
C THR A 916 29.62 -43.96 -70.47
N PHE A 917 29.96 -44.34 -71.70
CA PHE A 917 30.87 -43.56 -72.54
C PHE A 917 30.14 -43.11 -73.81
N THR A 918 30.47 -41.92 -74.31
CA THR A 918 30.08 -41.50 -75.66
C THR A 918 31.30 -41.31 -76.54
N ASN A 919 31.23 -41.84 -77.76
CA ASN A 919 32.31 -41.75 -78.76
C ASN A 919 32.27 -40.44 -79.57
N VAL A 920 31.75 -39.35 -79.00
CA VAL A 920 31.84 -38.02 -79.63
C VAL A 920 33.21 -37.46 -79.27
N PRO A 921 34.14 -37.19 -80.20
CA PRO A 921 35.49 -36.74 -79.84
C PRO A 921 35.43 -35.40 -79.08
N PRO A 922 35.99 -35.28 -77.87
CA PRO A 922 36.78 -36.29 -77.13
C PRO A 922 35.93 -37.28 -76.30
N LEU A 923 36.38 -38.54 -76.21
CA LEU A 923 35.75 -39.61 -75.39
C LEU A 923 35.43 -39.09 -73.99
N THR A 924 34.15 -39.11 -73.60
CA THR A 924 33.67 -38.57 -72.33
C THR A 924 32.95 -39.64 -71.52
N ALA A 925 33.30 -39.76 -70.24
CA ALA A 925 32.63 -40.62 -69.28
C ALA A 925 31.46 -39.86 -68.66
N PHE A 926 30.25 -40.44 -68.72
CA PHE A 926 29.08 -39.99 -67.99
C PHE A 926 28.86 -40.89 -66.79
N VAL A 927 29.09 -40.34 -65.61
CA VAL A 927 28.81 -40.99 -64.33
C VAL A 927 27.43 -40.54 -63.88
N THR A 928 26.51 -41.48 -63.72
CA THR A 928 25.12 -41.22 -63.32
C THR A 928 24.80 -41.89 -61.99
N TRP A 929 24.06 -41.23 -61.12
CA TRP A 929 23.56 -41.81 -59.86
C TRP A 929 22.24 -41.11 -59.45
N GLU A 930 21.44 -41.77 -58.62
CA GLU A 930 20.29 -41.14 -57.97
C GLU A 930 20.79 -40.22 -56.85
N ALA A 931 20.54 -38.92 -56.98
CA ALA A 931 20.97 -37.94 -56.00
C ALA A 931 19.78 -37.50 -55.12
N ALA A 932 19.90 -37.74 -53.82
CA ALA A 932 19.05 -37.14 -52.79
C ALA A 932 18.88 -35.62 -52.96
N ALA A 933 17.68 -35.13 -52.69
CA ALA A 933 17.26 -33.75 -52.80
C ALA A 933 18.07 -32.87 -51.87
N GLN A 934 18.57 -31.76 -52.41
CA GLN A 934 19.37 -30.77 -51.69
C GLN A 934 20.62 -31.32 -51.00
N THR A 935 21.18 -32.43 -51.50
CA THR A 935 22.41 -33.06 -50.97
C THR A 935 23.63 -32.73 -51.83
N VAL A 936 24.77 -32.53 -51.17
CA VAL A 936 26.08 -32.28 -51.80
C VAL A 936 26.85 -33.59 -51.92
N TYR A 937 27.33 -33.87 -53.12
CA TYR A 937 28.16 -35.01 -53.47
C TYR A 937 29.55 -34.52 -53.87
N GLN A 938 30.56 -35.22 -53.40
CA GLN A 938 31.95 -35.12 -53.82
C GLN A 938 32.23 -36.22 -54.83
N VAL A 939 32.72 -35.84 -56.02
CA VAL A 939 33.17 -36.76 -57.06
C VAL A 939 34.69 -36.71 -57.10
N ASP A 940 35.34 -37.82 -56.71
CA ASP A 940 36.78 -38.02 -56.78
C ASP A 940 37.15 -38.94 -57.95
N VAL A 941 38.40 -38.82 -58.41
CA VAL A 941 38.98 -39.66 -59.45
C VAL A 941 40.34 -40.23 -59.03
N ASN A 942 40.65 -41.45 -59.47
CA ASN A 942 41.95 -42.09 -59.33
C ASN A 942 42.27 -42.89 -60.60
N THR A 943 43.55 -43.12 -60.89
CA THR A 943 44.04 -43.94 -62.01
C THR A 943 44.37 -45.38 -61.61
N ASN A 944 44.30 -45.72 -60.32
CA ASN A 944 44.47 -47.08 -59.82
C ASN A 944 43.57 -47.33 -58.60
N LEU A 945 42.74 -48.37 -58.67
CA LEU A 945 41.76 -48.70 -57.62
C LEU A 945 42.41 -49.22 -56.33
N LEU A 946 43.56 -49.88 -56.44
CA LEU A 946 44.23 -50.57 -55.34
C LEU A 946 45.34 -49.74 -54.69
N SER A 947 45.82 -48.68 -55.35
CA SER A 947 46.86 -47.78 -54.81
C SER A 947 46.75 -46.37 -55.39
N GLY A 948 47.22 -45.36 -54.65
CA GLY A 948 47.17 -43.94 -55.07
C GLY A 948 46.20 -43.08 -54.26
N THR A 949 46.33 -41.76 -54.41
CA THR A 949 45.50 -40.76 -53.71
C THR A 949 44.35 -40.34 -54.60
N TRP A 950 43.12 -40.50 -54.11
CA TRP A 950 41.92 -39.96 -54.76
C TRP A 950 42.00 -38.43 -54.86
N GLN A 951 41.79 -37.90 -56.06
CA GLN A 951 41.80 -36.46 -56.32
C GLN A 951 40.37 -35.95 -56.51
N LEU A 952 40.02 -34.86 -55.83
CA LEU A 952 38.73 -34.19 -56.01
C LEU A 952 38.61 -33.70 -57.46
N LEU A 953 37.57 -34.18 -58.15
CA LEU A 953 37.27 -33.78 -59.52
C LEU A 953 36.21 -32.67 -59.55
N ALA A 954 35.14 -32.82 -58.77
CA ALA A 954 34.09 -31.81 -58.63
C ALA A 954 33.24 -32.04 -57.37
N ASN A 955 32.58 -30.99 -56.91
CA ASN A 955 31.42 -31.10 -56.03
C ASN A 955 30.15 -30.91 -56.87
N PHE A 956 29.18 -31.78 -56.69
CA PHE A 956 27.88 -31.74 -57.34
C PHE A 956 26.78 -31.59 -56.29
N THR A 957 25.88 -30.63 -56.46
CA THR A 957 24.73 -30.45 -55.56
C THR A 957 23.44 -30.71 -56.31
N ASN A 958 22.62 -31.65 -55.83
CA ASN A 958 21.25 -31.75 -56.33
C ASN A 958 20.41 -30.63 -55.69
N THR A 959 20.31 -29.46 -56.31
CA THR A 959 19.53 -28.33 -55.76
C THR A 959 18.01 -28.51 -55.87
N ALA A 960 17.52 -29.59 -56.50
CA ALA A 960 16.10 -29.86 -56.61
C ALA A 960 15.49 -30.29 -55.26
N ALA A 961 14.19 -30.03 -55.08
CA ALA A 961 13.43 -30.47 -53.91
C ALA A 961 13.08 -31.97 -53.94
N THR A 962 13.39 -32.65 -55.04
CA THR A 962 13.13 -34.07 -55.24
C THR A 962 14.40 -34.79 -55.68
N ASN A 963 14.42 -36.09 -55.39
CA ASN A 963 15.46 -36.98 -55.82
C ASN A 963 15.39 -37.13 -57.34
N ARG A 964 16.57 -37.23 -57.97
CA ARG A 964 16.65 -37.40 -59.41
C ARG A 964 17.97 -38.07 -59.79
N VAL A 965 17.92 -38.80 -60.90
CA VAL A 965 19.15 -39.22 -61.60
C VAL A 965 19.88 -37.96 -62.04
N VAL A 966 21.13 -37.84 -61.61
CA VAL A 966 22.04 -36.79 -62.05
C VAL A 966 23.13 -37.39 -62.91
N THR A 967 23.71 -36.57 -63.77
CA THR A 967 24.78 -36.97 -64.68
C THR A 967 25.95 -36.03 -64.53
N PHE A 968 27.11 -36.57 -64.16
CA PHE A 968 28.39 -35.89 -64.14
C PHE A 968 29.22 -36.35 -65.34
N SER A 969 29.86 -35.42 -66.05
CA SER A 969 30.67 -35.72 -67.22
C SER A 969 32.14 -35.39 -67.00
N ASP A 970 33.04 -36.32 -67.33
CA ASP A 970 34.49 -36.12 -67.31
C ASP A 970 35.12 -36.55 -68.65
N VAL A 971 35.95 -35.69 -69.22
CA VAL A 971 36.63 -35.98 -70.49
C VAL A 971 37.79 -36.94 -70.23
N VAL A 972 37.86 -38.04 -70.98
CA VAL A 972 38.93 -39.03 -70.88
C VAL A 972 40.12 -38.61 -71.75
N PRO A 973 41.31 -38.35 -71.18
CA PRO A 973 42.48 -37.95 -71.97
C PRO A 973 42.93 -39.05 -72.95
N ALA A 974 43.32 -38.66 -74.17
CA ALA A 974 43.80 -39.58 -75.19
C ALA A 974 45.08 -40.31 -74.72
N GLY A 975 45.03 -41.65 -74.71
CA GLY A 975 46.14 -42.51 -74.23
C GLY A 975 46.24 -42.67 -72.71
N GLY A 976 45.22 -42.24 -71.94
CA GLY A 976 45.21 -42.31 -70.47
C GLY A 976 45.05 -43.73 -69.90
N ALA A 977 45.56 -43.92 -68.68
CA ALA A 977 45.30 -45.10 -67.85
C ALA A 977 43.80 -45.21 -67.48
N GLU A 978 43.38 -46.40 -67.03
CA GLU A 978 42.03 -46.62 -66.47
C GLU A 978 41.70 -45.55 -65.42
N ARG A 979 40.46 -45.04 -65.43
CA ARG A 979 39.97 -44.06 -64.45
C ARG A 979 38.89 -44.69 -63.58
N TYR A 980 39.03 -44.52 -62.28
CA TYR A 980 38.09 -44.95 -61.27
C TYR A 980 37.46 -43.71 -60.66
N PHE A 981 36.14 -43.70 -60.56
CA PHE A 981 35.39 -42.61 -59.92
C PHE A 981 34.89 -43.08 -58.56
N ARG A 982 34.95 -42.19 -57.57
CA ARG A 982 34.33 -42.39 -56.26
C ARG A 982 33.41 -41.22 -56.01
N ILE A 983 32.13 -41.53 -55.82
CA ILE A 983 31.16 -40.55 -55.38
C ILE A 983 30.96 -40.79 -53.89
N SER A 984 31.07 -39.73 -53.11
CA SER A 984 30.77 -39.73 -51.69
C SER A 984 29.87 -38.54 -51.37
N TYR A 985 29.06 -38.64 -50.34
CA TYR A 985 28.34 -37.51 -49.78
C TYR A 985 28.76 -37.34 -48.32
N GLN A 986 28.63 -36.14 -47.79
CA GLN A 986 28.70 -35.92 -46.34
C GLN A 986 27.25 -35.80 -45.85
N PRO A 987 26.79 -36.72 -44.97
CA PRO A 987 25.46 -36.66 -44.36
C PRO A 987 25.24 -35.38 -43.55
#